data_AF-A0A8H6HHH4-F1
#
_entry.id   AF-A0A8H6HHH4-F1
#
_cell.length_a   1.000
_cell.length_b   1.000
_cell.length_c   1.000
_cell.angle_alpha   90.00
_cell.angle_beta   90.00
_cell.angle_gamma   90.00
#
_symmetry.space_group_name_H-M   'P 1'
#
loop_
_entity.id
_entity.type
_entity.pdbx_description
1 polymer ?
#
loop_
_entity_poly.entity_id
_entity_poly.type
_entity_poly.pdbx_seq_one_letter_code
_entity_poly.pdbx_strand_id
1 'polypeptide(L)'
;MPNKCHITDEEVEMYMKTRKYNAAGRLICPRCFKSYPEGTGGPKNILKTHVGSENCVKRGGTIKNKESVQKSSAFFKNFFTVPSTKKKTVPTTATAPKIIPSHVAPKLHWNTLNDSRMPDSAVATEPTHIATPSSIQTNTNPTMRNTLAHLASRLPAPSLDATPNPFLAEFDIPPASYDNPSLSADDLWEESLNKLLHGAFGWGEGPYQEQMVGLVPERVLGVVRFVEYFVDVRGLSEALFEARMSRLIESIEKWGDIQEPAEQEVQPVNTAPAPPPCQERAFSDPIEILSDAESVTQKVQSTRAVPAIHDRVSHSHRCAGYKLDIPGHGSPTSMYPFGLHDEIDLPWDFAVQNGRMTLTARLCEGMVRKEGEACRLCWALKGNNVLKGVVERMRTGVKEGTKYAYYGAGGLQRLLREKNKRVEFYRLRALSNARRLTAKATALDDHKRFLTAVASKRVEHVDRIIRLGLRHGRGIRSMLEQCMKAAEGIYKPKSFEEVDYMRGLVLWKLGGNRVASIAHRSLGLPSITTLKNQVRIPPILLSARQPTTAEVSKNVEMSFDGMEEAMKPVDGARNNHAVLMFDEIATEKRLRYDSKTDFVVGICREHADNVPPEFRSAKDVEEVFTKVKEGKAHIAGEVSGERNQICFR
;
A
#
# COMPACT_ATOMS: atom_id res chain seq x y z
N MET A 1 -40.93 -27.14 -5.97
CA MET A 1 -40.75 -25.71 -5.61
C MET A 1 -40.56 -25.62 -4.11
N PRO A 2 -39.51 -24.97 -3.57
CA PRO A 2 -39.34 -24.86 -2.13
C PRO A 2 -40.42 -23.94 -1.55
N ASN A 3 -41.08 -24.39 -0.48
CA ASN A 3 -42.11 -23.65 0.23
C ASN A 3 -41.59 -22.27 0.63
N LYS A 4 -42.17 -21.19 0.07
CA LYS A 4 -41.94 -19.83 0.56
C LYS A 4 -42.43 -19.80 2.00
N CYS A 5 -41.52 -19.63 2.97
CA CYS A 5 -41.90 -19.34 4.35
C CYS A 5 -42.72 -18.05 4.36
N HIS A 6 -44.03 -18.16 4.55
CA HIS A 6 -44.88 -17.02 4.88
C HIS A 6 -44.54 -16.58 6.30
N ILE A 7 -44.03 -15.36 6.43
CA ILE A 7 -43.90 -14.68 7.73
C ILE A 7 -45.31 -14.31 8.16
N THR A 8 -45.73 -14.70 9.36
CA THR A 8 -47.06 -14.34 9.87
C THR A 8 -47.09 -12.86 10.26
N ASP A 9 -48.27 -12.24 10.23
CA ASP A 9 -48.42 -10.84 10.63
C ASP A 9 -47.99 -10.60 12.10
N GLU A 10 -48.12 -11.62 12.96
CA GLU A 10 -47.61 -11.60 14.34
C GLU A 10 -46.08 -11.53 14.41
N GLU A 11 -45.35 -12.27 13.56
CA GLU A 11 -43.89 -12.18 13.47
C GLU A 11 -43.45 -10.80 12.99
N VAL A 12 -44.21 -10.19 12.07
CA VAL A 12 -43.98 -8.81 11.61
C VAL A 12 -44.18 -7.80 12.74
N GLU A 13 -45.25 -7.95 13.53
CA GLU A 13 -45.54 -7.04 14.64
C GLU A 13 -44.51 -7.16 15.78
N MET A 14 -44.14 -8.39 16.15
CA MET A 14 -43.08 -8.65 17.13
C MET A 14 -41.74 -8.06 16.67
N TYR A 15 -41.43 -8.13 15.37
CA TYR A 15 -40.22 -7.52 14.82
C TYR A 15 -40.25 -5.99 14.91
N MET A 16 -41.39 -5.37 14.65
CA MET A 16 -41.52 -3.91 14.77
C MET A 16 -41.30 -3.43 16.20
N LYS A 17 -41.69 -4.22 17.20
CA LYS A 17 -41.48 -3.92 18.63
C LYS A 17 -40.02 -4.10 19.07
N THR A 18 -39.24 -4.94 18.41
CA THR A 18 -37.88 -5.35 18.87
C THR A 18 -36.74 -4.89 17.95
N ARG A 19 -37.02 -3.97 17.03
CA ARG A 19 -36.05 -3.48 16.03
C ARG A 19 -34.78 -2.93 16.69
N LYS A 20 -33.62 -3.40 16.22
CA LYS A 20 -32.30 -2.91 16.62
C LYS A 20 -31.66 -2.16 15.45
N TYR A 21 -31.11 -0.99 15.75
CA TYR A 21 -30.30 -0.21 14.84
C TYR A 21 -28.84 -0.34 15.22
N ASN A 22 -27.94 -0.34 14.24
CA ASN A 22 -26.52 -0.18 14.52
C ASN A 22 -26.16 1.30 14.74
N ALA A 23 -24.90 1.57 15.11
CA ALA A 23 -24.40 2.93 15.33
C ALA A 23 -24.52 3.86 14.09
N ALA A 24 -24.70 3.31 12.89
CA ALA A 24 -24.88 4.05 11.65
C ALA A 24 -26.37 4.26 11.28
N GLY A 25 -27.30 4.01 12.21
CA GLY A 25 -28.74 4.16 11.98
C GLY A 25 -29.34 3.12 11.01
N ARG A 26 -28.65 2.01 10.75
CA ARG A 26 -29.13 0.95 9.84
C ARG A 26 -29.84 -0.16 10.61
N LEU A 27 -30.97 -0.64 10.07
CA LEU A 27 -31.78 -1.70 10.67
C LEU A 27 -31.05 -3.06 10.60
N ILE A 28 -30.96 -3.77 11.71
CA ILE A 28 -30.29 -5.09 11.79
C ILE A 28 -31.33 -6.21 11.65
N CYS A 29 -31.16 -7.09 10.64
CA CYS A 29 -31.99 -8.27 10.48
C CYS A 29 -31.78 -9.27 11.65
N PRO A 30 -32.83 -9.82 12.28
CA PRO A 30 -32.70 -10.63 13.50
C PRO A 30 -32.30 -12.08 13.19
N ARG A 31 -32.51 -12.54 11.94
CA ARG A 31 -32.14 -13.89 11.50
C ARG A 31 -30.68 -13.99 11.06
N CYS A 32 -30.19 -13.00 10.32
CA CYS A 32 -28.85 -13.06 9.71
C CYS A 32 -27.87 -11.95 10.17
N PHE A 33 -28.31 -11.05 11.05
CA PHE A 33 -27.53 -9.94 11.61
C PHE A 33 -26.92 -8.96 10.59
N LYS A 34 -27.41 -8.93 9.34
CA LYS A 34 -26.97 -7.96 8.33
C LYS A 34 -27.70 -6.63 8.49
N SER A 35 -26.97 -5.52 8.35
CA SER A 35 -27.51 -4.16 8.43
C SER A 35 -28.00 -3.66 7.07
N TYR A 36 -29.16 -3.00 7.02
CA TYR A 36 -29.74 -2.42 5.79
C TYR A 36 -30.05 -0.93 5.97
N PRO A 37 -29.81 -0.08 4.95
CA PRO A 37 -30.29 1.30 4.96
C PRO A 37 -31.82 1.32 4.91
N GLU A 38 -32.43 2.22 5.68
CA GLU A 38 -33.86 2.42 5.68
C GLU A 38 -34.26 3.16 4.39
N GLY A 39 -34.75 2.42 3.39
CA GLY A 39 -35.24 3.01 2.15
C GLY A 39 -36.57 3.74 2.36
N THR A 40 -37.06 4.40 1.31
CA THR A 40 -38.34 5.16 1.32
C THR A 40 -39.58 4.33 1.72
N GLY A 41 -39.50 2.99 1.65
CA GLY A 41 -40.56 2.07 2.09
C GLY A 41 -40.55 1.70 3.58
N GLY A 42 -39.65 2.28 4.38
CA GLY A 42 -39.53 2.01 5.82
C GLY A 42 -39.16 0.56 6.18
N PRO A 43 -39.25 0.17 7.46
CA PRO A 43 -38.81 -1.14 7.94
C PRO A 43 -39.65 -2.31 7.38
N LYS A 44 -40.91 -2.05 7.00
CA LYS A 44 -41.81 -3.06 6.39
C LYS A 44 -41.23 -3.60 5.08
N ASN A 45 -40.51 -2.77 4.32
CA ASN A 45 -39.94 -3.18 3.05
C ASN A 45 -38.79 -4.18 3.22
N ILE A 46 -37.97 -4.02 4.28
CA ILE A 46 -36.88 -4.95 4.60
C ILE A 46 -37.45 -6.32 4.99
N LEU A 47 -38.53 -6.36 5.78
CA LEU A 47 -39.19 -7.61 6.13
C LEU A 47 -39.69 -8.36 4.90
N LYS A 48 -40.37 -7.66 3.98
CA LYS A 48 -40.92 -8.27 2.75
C LYS A 48 -39.85 -8.74 1.76
N THR A 49 -38.77 -7.98 1.60
CA THR A 49 -37.76 -8.23 0.55
C THR A 49 -36.58 -9.08 1.03
N HIS A 50 -36.21 -8.98 2.30
CA HIS A 50 -35.03 -9.65 2.83
C HIS A 50 -35.35 -10.84 3.74
N VAL A 51 -36.26 -10.70 4.69
CA VAL A 51 -36.55 -11.79 5.63
C VAL A 51 -37.28 -12.91 4.88
N GLY A 52 -36.69 -14.10 4.85
CA GLY A 52 -37.17 -15.23 4.02
C GLY A 52 -36.47 -15.36 2.67
N SER A 53 -35.67 -14.38 2.23
CA SER A 53 -34.79 -14.56 1.07
C SER A 53 -33.80 -15.70 1.31
N GLU A 54 -33.44 -16.43 0.25
CA GLU A 54 -32.52 -17.57 0.33
C GLU A 54 -31.19 -17.19 1.03
N ASN A 55 -30.71 -15.98 0.77
CA ASN A 55 -29.52 -15.42 1.41
C ASN A 55 -29.68 -15.20 2.93
N CYS A 56 -30.86 -14.78 3.38
CA CYS A 56 -31.17 -14.63 4.80
C CYS A 56 -31.20 -15.99 5.51
N VAL A 57 -31.87 -16.97 4.88
CA VAL A 57 -32.04 -18.32 5.42
C VAL A 57 -30.69 -19.06 5.52
N LYS A 58 -29.89 -19.08 4.44
CA LYS A 58 -28.56 -19.72 4.43
C LYS A 58 -27.65 -19.16 5.53
N ARG A 59 -27.65 -17.84 5.68
CA ARG A 59 -26.78 -17.17 6.65
C ARG A 59 -27.24 -17.36 8.09
N GLY A 60 -28.55 -17.29 8.34
CA GLY A 60 -29.13 -17.56 9.67
C GLY A 60 -28.91 -19.00 10.13
N GLY A 61 -29.02 -19.97 9.23
CA GLY A 61 -28.71 -21.38 9.53
C GLY A 61 -27.24 -21.60 9.92
N THR A 62 -26.31 -20.89 9.25
CA THR A 62 -24.88 -20.97 9.57
C THR A 62 -24.56 -20.45 10.97
N ILE A 63 -25.28 -19.42 11.45
CA ILE A 63 -25.09 -18.84 12.78
C ILE A 63 -25.64 -19.77 13.87
N LYS A 64 -26.85 -20.31 13.68
CA LYS A 64 -27.45 -21.28 14.62
C LYS A 64 -26.60 -22.55 14.77
N ASN A 65 -26.02 -23.06 13.68
CA ASN A 65 -25.12 -24.22 13.73
C ASN A 65 -23.82 -23.92 14.49
N LYS A 66 -23.31 -22.68 14.46
CA LYS A 66 -22.13 -22.32 15.26
C LYS A 66 -22.44 -22.28 16.76
N GLU A 67 -23.62 -21.79 17.14
CA GLU A 67 -24.04 -21.73 18.55
C GLU A 67 -24.37 -23.11 19.13
N SER A 68 -24.97 -24.01 18.36
CA SER A 68 -25.26 -25.39 18.81
C SER A 68 -23.99 -26.23 19.00
N VAL A 69 -23.02 -26.10 18.08
CA VAL A 69 -21.70 -26.75 18.22
C VAL A 69 -20.97 -26.27 19.47
N GLN A 70 -21.08 -24.98 19.81
CA GLN A 70 -20.45 -24.43 21.01
C GLN A 70 -21.09 -24.96 22.31
N LYS A 71 -22.42 -25.12 22.36
CA LYS A 71 -23.15 -25.67 23.52
C LYS A 71 -22.94 -27.17 23.72
N SER A 72 -22.83 -27.96 22.65
CA SER A 72 -22.59 -29.42 22.76
C SER A 72 -21.21 -29.77 23.34
N SER A 73 -20.20 -28.90 23.12
CA SER A 73 -18.84 -29.10 23.63
C SER A 73 -18.70 -28.93 25.16
N ALA A 74 -19.69 -28.30 25.80
CA ALA A 74 -19.72 -28.08 27.25
C ALA A 74 -20.30 -29.29 28.02
N PHE A 75 -21.14 -30.11 27.40
CA PHE A 75 -21.81 -31.23 28.07
C PHE A 75 -20.89 -32.45 28.24
N PHE A 76 -20.07 -32.77 27.24
CA PHE A 76 -19.13 -33.92 27.31
C PHE A 76 -17.93 -33.71 28.24
N LYS A 77 -17.60 -32.46 28.61
CA LYS A 77 -16.49 -32.18 29.53
C LYS A 77 -16.80 -32.49 31.00
N ASN A 78 -18.08 -32.62 31.37
CA ASN A 78 -18.48 -32.82 32.76
C ASN A 78 -18.71 -34.30 33.14
N PHE A 79 -18.69 -35.24 32.19
CA PHE A 79 -18.97 -36.66 32.45
C PHE A 79 -17.72 -37.51 32.79
N PHE A 80 -16.51 -37.01 32.51
CA PHE A 80 -15.25 -37.72 32.80
C PHE A 80 -14.31 -36.99 33.77
N THR A 81 -14.72 -35.87 34.35
CA THR A 81 -13.99 -35.24 35.45
C THR A 81 -14.45 -35.82 36.78
N VAL A 82 -13.78 -36.88 37.22
CA VAL A 82 -13.80 -37.29 38.63
C VAL A 82 -13.32 -36.10 39.47
N PRO A 83 -14.02 -35.68 40.54
CA PRO A 83 -13.56 -34.64 41.43
C PRO A 83 -12.22 -35.08 42.04
N SER A 84 -11.15 -34.34 41.75
CA SER A 84 -9.85 -34.53 42.38
C SER A 84 -9.99 -34.25 43.87
N THR A 85 -10.18 -35.31 44.66
CA THR A 85 -10.03 -35.25 46.12
C THR A 85 -8.60 -34.79 46.43
N LYS A 86 -8.50 -33.77 47.29
CA LYS A 86 -7.24 -33.15 47.70
C LYS A 86 -6.28 -34.23 48.19
N LYS A 87 -5.19 -34.46 47.44
CA LYS A 87 -4.11 -35.37 47.85
C LYS A 87 -3.47 -34.79 49.12
N LYS A 88 -3.54 -35.53 50.22
CA LYS A 88 -2.65 -35.33 51.37
C LYS A 88 -1.21 -35.47 50.88
N THR A 89 -0.38 -34.48 51.21
CA THR A 89 1.06 -34.49 51.01
C THR A 89 1.66 -35.69 51.76
N VAL A 90 2.16 -36.65 51.00
CA VAL A 90 3.00 -37.74 51.54
C VAL A 90 4.42 -37.18 51.73
N PRO A 91 5.11 -37.47 52.85
CA PRO A 91 6.49 -37.04 53.03
C PRO A 91 7.39 -37.73 52.00
N THR A 92 8.26 -36.95 51.36
CA THR A 92 9.19 -37.41 50.34
C THR A 92 10.33 -38.22 50.98
N THR A 93 10.12 -39.52 51.15
CA THR A 93 11.21 -40.49 51.42
C THR A 93 11.61 -41.16 50.10
N ALA A 94 12.41 -40.45 49.32
CA ALA A 94 13.15 -41.04 48.21
C ALA A 94 14.56 -40.43 48.22
N THR A 95 15.47 -41.12 48.89
CA THR A 95 16.91 -40.85 48.81
C THR A 95 17.35 -41.12 47.37
N ALA A 96 17.84 -40.10 46.68
CA ALA A 96 18.43 -40.26 45.36
C ALA A 96 19.58 -41.28 45.43
N PRO A 97 19.74 -42.18 44.45
CA PRO A 97 20.87 -43.10 44.42
C PRO A 97 22.17 -42.31 44.36
N LYS A 98 23.15 -42.79 45.14
CA LYS A 98 24.51 -42.26 45.26
C LYS A 98 25.13 -42.19 43.86
N ILE A 99 25.54 -41.00 43.44
CA ILE A 99 26.28 -40.79 42.20
C ILE A 99 27.58 -41.60 42.29
N ILE A 100 27.73 -42.58 41.40
CA ILE A 100 28.98 -43.32 41.20
C ILE A 100 29.95 -42.36 40.49
N PRO A 101 31.16 -42.11 41.01
CA PRO A 101 32.16 -41.34 40.29
C PRO A 101 32.55 -42.11 39.02
N SER A 102 32.33 -41.52 37.86
CA SER A 102 32.78 -42.08 36.59
C SER A 102 34.29 -42.20 36.60
N HIS A 103 34.79 -43.43 36.44
CA HIS A 103 36.18 -43.69 36.12
C HIS A 103 36.63 -42.86 34.93
N VAL A 104 37.82 -42.29 35.07
CA VAL A 104 38.58 -41.56 34.06
C VAL A 104 38.63 -42.37 32.76
N ALA A 105 37.95 -41.88 31.72
CA ALA A 105 38.15 -42.37 30.36
C ALA A 105 39.50 -41.87 29.83
N PRO A 106 40.28 -42.72 29.14
CA PRO A 106 41.59 -42.37 28.64
C PRO A 106 41.49 -41.35 27.50
N LYS A 107 42.36 -40.34 27.54
CA LYS A 107 42.52 -39.34 26.48
C LYS A 107 42.96 -40.04 25.19
N LEU A 108 42.10 -40.07 24.19
CA LEU A 108 42.46 -40.43 22.82
C LEU A 108 43.20 -39.25 22.17
N HIS A 109 44.46 -39.52 21.90
CA HIS A 109 45.46 -38.65 21.28
C HIS A 109 45.22 -38.59 19.77
N TRP A 110 44.94 -37.41 19.22
CA TRP A 110 45.04 -37.19 17.77
C TRP A 110 46.43 -36.61 17.49
N ASN A 111 47.32 -37.45 16.95
CA ASN A 111 48.64 -37.02 16.51
C ASN A 111 48.56 -36.13 15.27
N THR A 112 49.26 -35.02 15.38
CA THR A 112 49.70 -34.09 14.34
C THR A 112 50.84 -34.71 13.52
N LEU A 113 50.95 -34.36 12.23
CA LEU A 113 52.19 -34.43 11.46
C LEU A 113 52.33 -33.18 10.58
N ASN A 114 53.55 -32.64 10.58
CA ASN A 114 54.15 -31.63 9.70
C ASN A 114 54.03 -30.14 10.06
N ASP A 115 54.73 -29.77 11.14
CA ASP A 115 56.12 -29.27 11.15
C ASP A 115 56.49 -27.94 10.44
N SER A 116 57.17 -27.10 11.25
CA SER A 116 58.31 -26.21 10.95
C SER A 116 58.09 -24.81 10.31
N ARG A 117 58.08 -23.76 11.15
CA ARG A 117 59.27 -22.90 11.41
C ARG A 117 58.96 -21.69 12.30
N MET A 118 59.72 -21.60 13.38
CA MET A 118 60.06 -20.43 14.22
C MET A 118 61.59 -20.22 14.03
N PRO A 119 62.20 -19.04 14.32
CA PRO A 119 62.53 -18.71 15.72
C PRO A 119 62.49 -17.23 16.16
N ASP A 120 62.24 -17.09 17.47
CA ASP A 120 62.90 -16.28 18.52
C ASP A 120 62.83 -14.75 18.58
N SER A 121 62.17 -14.22 19.63
CA SER A 121 62.88 -13.77 20.86
C SER A 121 61.97 -13.17 21.95
N ALA A 122 62.08 -13.80 23.12
CA ALA A 122 62.18 -13.29 24.51
C ALA A 122 61.34 -12.13 25.09
N VAL A 123 60.56 -12.51 26.13
CA VAL A 123 60.53 -12.00 27.54
C VAL A 123 60.37 -10.49 27.80
N ALA A 124 59.23 -10.08 28.39
CA ALA A 124 59.14 -9.54 29.77
C ALA A 124 57.71 -9.07 30.16
N THR A 125 57.43 -9.27 31.44
CA THR A 125 56.36 -8.86 32.39
C THR A 125 55.52 -7.59 32.14
N GLU A 126 54.24 -7.68 32.57
CA GLU A 126 53.17 -6.70 32.94
C GLU A 126 53.57 -5.23 33.26
N PRO A 127 52.68 -4.19 33.17
CA PRO A 127 51.24 -4.23 33.48
C PRO A 127 50.26 -3.37 32.63
N THR A 128 48.98 -3.77 32.69
CA THR A 128 47.75 -2.95 32.71
C THR A 128 47.72 -1.58 31.99
N HIS A 129 47.18 -1.51 30.77
CA HIS A 129 46.59 -0.27 30.23
C HIS A 129 45.44 -0.51 29.24
N ILE A 130 44.27 0.02 29.63
CA ILE A 130 43.20 0.68 28.86
C ILE A 130 42.94 0.16 27.43
N ALA A 131 41.77 -0.48 27.29
CA ALA A 131 41.20 -0.93 26.03
C ALA A 131 41.08 0.21 25.00
N THR A 132 41.77 0.03 23.88
CA THR A 132 41.54 0.75 22.62
C THR A 132 40.42 0.04 21.85
N PRO A 133 39.35 0.72 21.40
CA PRO A 133 38.30 0.07 20.63
C PRO A 133 38.78 -0.22 19.22
N SER A 134 38.58 -1.47 18.81
CA SER A 134 38.92 -2.01 17.51
C SER A 134 38.19 -1.29 16.38
N SER A 135 38.97 -0.90 15.37
CA SER A 135 38.57 -0.44 14.05
C SER A 135 37.45 -1.31 13.46
N ILE A 136 36.22 -0.80 13.46
CA ILE A 136 35.14 -1.28 12.61
C ILE A 136 35.43 -0.73 11.21
N GLN A 137 35.74 -1.62 10.27
CA GLN A 137 35.72 -1.29 8.85
C GLN A 137 34.26 -0.98 8.48
N THR A 138 33.91 0.30 8.48
CA THR A 138 32.65 0.77 7.92
C THR A 138 32.75 0.72 6.41
N ASN A 139 31.86 -0.05 5.81
CA ASN A 139 31.58 -0.03 4.39
C ASN A 139 30.93 1.33 4.09
N THR A 140 31.74 2.37 3.86
CA THR A 140 31.26 3.76 3.79
C THR A 140 30.63 4.02 2.44
N ASN A 141 29.29 3.96 2.39
CA ASN A 141 28.56 4.80 1.45
C ASN A 141 29.10 6.24 1.60
N PRO A 142 29.40 6.95 0.50
CA PRO A 142 29.81 8.34 0.59
C PRO A 142 28.73 9.13 1.35
N THR A 143 29.13 9.83 2.41
CA THR A 143 28.23 10.74 3.12
C THR A 143 27.79 11.83 2.15
N MET A 144 26.61 12.42 2.35
CA MET A 144 26.11 13.47 1.45
C MET A 144 27.07 14.66 1.36
N ARG A 145 27.78 14.96 2.47
CA ARG A 145 28.86 15.96 2.52
C ARG A 145 29.95 15.69 1.48
N ASN A 146 30.41 14.43 1.37
CA ASN A 146 31.44 14.04 0.41
C ASN A 146 30.93 14.14 -1.03
N THR A 147 29.69 13.74 -1.28
CA THR A 147 29.06 13.86 -2.61
C THR A 147 28.94 15.32 -3.04
N LEU A 148 28.49 16.19 -2.13
CA LEU A 148 28.33 17.62 -2.42
C LEU A 148 29.68 18.32 -2.63
N ALA A 149 30.70 17.98 -1.83
CA ALA A 149 32.07 18.49 -2.00
C ALA A 149 32.68 18.04 -3.34
N HIS A 150 32.46 16.78 -3.74
CA HIS A 150 32.87 16.27 -5.04
C HIS A 150 32.18 17.01 -6.19
N LEU A 151 30.86 17.22 -6.11
CA LEU A 151 30.12 17.99 -7.12
C LEU A 151 30.57 19.46 -7.19
N ALA A 152 30.88 20.08 -6.04
CA ALA A 152 31.43 21.44 -6.02
C ALA A 152 32.73 21.54 -6.83
N SER A 153 33.61 20.53 -6.72
CA SER A 153 34.87 20.50 -7.48
C SER A 153 34.69 20.34 -9.00
N ARG A 154 33.49 19.93 -9.45
CA ARG A 154 33.14 19.77 -10.87
C ARG A 154 32.46 21.02 -11.46
N LEU A 155 32.08 21.99 -10.64
CA LEU A 155 31.47 23.23 -11.12
C LEU A 155 32.51 24.09 -11.86
N PRO A 156 32.14 24.72 -12.99
CA PRO A 156 33.06 25.57 -13.74
C PRO A 156 33.49 26.77 -12.89
N ALA A 157 34.75 27.19 -13.04
CA ALA A 157 35.23 28.41 -12.41
C ALA A 157 34.40 29.62 -12.91
N PRO A 158 34.06 30.58 -12.05
CA PRO A 158 33.29 31.75 -12.44
C PRO A 158 33.99 32.49 -13.57
N SER A 159 33.28 32.78 -14.67
CA SER A 159 33.78 33.69 -15.69
C SER A 159 33.93 35.08 -15.08
N LEU A 160 35.02 35.79 -15.38
CA LEU A 160 35.34 37.13 -14.83
C LEU A 160 34.19 38.15 -14.98
N ASP A 161 33.29 37.95 -15.95
CA ASP A 161 32.17 38.86 -16.24
C ASP A 161 30.81 38.42 -15.66
N ALA A 162 30.72 37.25 -14.99
CA ALA A 162 29.46 36.78 -14.44
C ALA A 162 29.14 37.47 -13.12
N THR A 163 28.00 38.16 -13.04
CA THR A 163 27.43 38.61 -11.78
C THR A 163 27.22 37.42 -10.84
N PRO A 164 27.78 37.43 -9.61
CA PRO A 164 27.63 36.33 -8.67
C PRO A 164 26.15 36.07 -8.40
N ASN A 165 25.67 34.89 -8.78
CA ASN A 165 24.29 34.48 -8.52
C ASN A 165 24.05 34.54 -7.01
N PRO A 166 23.05 35.26 -6.46
CA PRO A 166 22.85 35.39 -5.01
C PRO A 166 22.42 34.09 -4.32
N PHE A 167 22.08 33.04 -5.07
CA PHE A 167 21.75 31.73 -4.54
C PHE A 167 22.92 31.19 -3.68
N LEU A 168 22.59 30.74 -2.46
CA LEU A 168 23.53 30.29 -1.43
C LEU A 168 24.51 31.34 -0.88
N ALA A 169 24.36 32.64 -1.17
CA ALA A 169 25.23 33.69 -0.61
C ALA A 169 25.25 33.71 0.92
N GLU A 170 24.14 33.32 1.55
CA GLU A 170 24.01 33.21 3.00
C GLU A 170 25.05 32.24 3.61
N PHE A 171 25.51 31.24 2.86
CA PHE A 171 26.50 30.27 3.35
C PHE A 171 27.96 30.69 3.13
N ASP A 172 28.20 31.90 2.63
CA ASP A 172 29.53 32.51 2.60
C ASP A 172 29.96 32.98 4.00
N ILE A 173 28.99 33.17 4.90
CA ILE A 173 29.22 33.60 6.28
C ILE A 173 29.69 32.39 7.12
N PRO A 174 30.75 32.52 7.97
CA PRO A 174 31.23 31.42 8.80
C PRO A 174 30.11 30.77 9.65
N PRO A 175 29.95 29.44 9.65
CA PRO A 175 28.82 28.77 10.31
C PRO A 175 28.62 29.13 11.78
N ALA A 176 29.71 29.44 12.50
CA ALA A 176 29.69 29.87 13.89
C ALA A 176 28.91 31.17 14.13
N SER A 177 28.69 32.02 13.13
CA SER A 177 27.86 33.23 13.28
C SER A 177 26.37 32.93 13.39
N TYR A 178 25.94 31.76 12.92
CA TYR A 178 24.55 31.29 13.03
C TYR A 178 24.31 30.45 14.29
N ASP A 179 25.37 30.19 15.05
CA ASP A 179 25.29 29.41 16.27
C ASP A 179 24.80 30.29 17.42
N ASN A 180 23.85 29.77 18.19
CA ASN A 180 23.45 30.37 19.45
C ASN A 180 23.73 29.36 20.58
N PRO A 181 24.82 29.54 21.34
CA PRO A 181 25.22 28.57 22.35
C PRO A 181 24.23 28.48 23.52
N SER A 182 23.31 29.44 23.67
CA SER A 182 22.27 29.37 24.71
C SER A 182 21.13 28.41 24.38
N LEU A 183 20.97 28.01 23.12
CA LEU A 183 19.91 27.10 22.68
C LEU A 183 20.40 25.64 22.73
N SER A 184 19.48 24.71 22.98
CA SER A 184 19.75 23.29 22.77
C SER A 184 19.93 22.99 21.27
N ALA A 185 20.48 21.84 20.89
CA ALA A 185 20.64 21.49 19.49
C ALA A 185 19.30 21.50 18.74
N ASP A 186 18.27 20.89 19.33
CA ASP A 186 16.93 20.81 18.73
C ASP A 186 16.28 22.20 18.62
N ASP A 187 16.41 23.06 19.64
CA ASP A 187 15.85 24.42 19.60
C ASP A 187 16.62 25.30 18.59
N LEU A 188 17.95 25.18 18.53
CA LEU A 188 18.77 25.89 17.56
C LEU A 188 18.38 25.53 16.13
N TRP A 189 18.11 24.24 15.89
CA TRP A 189 17.61 23.76 14.62
C TRP A 189 16.28 24.44 14.27
N GLU A 190 15.25 24.32 15.13
CA GLU A 190 13.91 24.84 14.80
C GLU A 190 13.83 26.36 14.74
N GLU A 191 14.52 27.07 15.64
CA GLU A 191 14.38 28.50 15.77
C GLU A 191 15.20 29.29 14.73
N SER A 192 16.37 28.77 14.36
CA SER A 192 17.35 29.49 13.55
C SER A 192 17.70 28.77 12.24
N LEU A 193 18.25 27.55 12.32
CA LEU A 193 18.83 26.88 11.15
C LEU A 193 17.76 26.46 10.14
N ASN A 194 16.61 25.97 10.61
CA ASN A 194 15.51 25.53 9.78
C ASN A 194 14.94 26.70 8.96
N LYS A 195 14.82 27.89 9.56
CA LYS A 195 14.38 29.11 8.87
C LYS A 195 15.39 29.59 7.83
N LEU A 196 16.68 29.59 8.17
CA LEU A 196 17.75 29.95 7.24
C LEU A 196 17.77 29.02 6.03
N LEU A 197 17.68 27.71 6.27
CA LEU A 197 17.62 26.70 5.22
C LEU A 197 16.34 26.84 4.37
N HIS A 198 15.20 27.20 4.96
CA HIS A 198 13.99 27.51 4.20
C HIS A 198 14.10 28.80 3.38
N GLY A 199 14.80 29.81 3.89
CA GLY A 199 15.11 31.03 3.14
C GLY A 199 15.97 30.75 1.91
N ALA A 200 16.97 29.88 2.06
CA ALA A 200 17.88 29.53 0.98
C ALA A 200 17.30 28.53 -0.04
N PHE A 201 16.63 27.46 0.44
CA PHE A 201 16.19 26.34 -0.41
C PHE A 201 14.68 26.32 -0.68
N GLY A 202 13.89 27.22 -0.10
CA GLY A 202 12.44 27.27 -0.24
C GLY A 202 11.67 26.20 0.56
N TRP A 203 10.36 26.12 0.30
CA TRP A 203 9.40 25.24 0.99
C TRP A 203 9.03 23.99 0.18
N GLY A 204 10.02 23.17 -0.19
CA GLY A 204 9.72 21.84 -0.74
C GLY A 204 9.97 21.67 -2.23
N GLU A 205 9.95 22.73 -3.02
CA GLU A 205 10.38 22.70 -4.43
C GLU A 205 11.91 22.81 -4.47
N GLY A 206 12.60 22.01 -5.28
CA GLY A 206 14.04 22.15 -5.48
C GLY A 206 14.37 23.53 -6.09
N PRO A 207 15.63 23.99 -6.04
CA PRO A 207 15.98 25.26 -6.65
C PRO A 207 15.68 25.24 -8.15
N TYR A 208 15.12 26.34 -8.66
CA TYR A 208 14.78 26.48 -10.07
C TYR A 208 16.08 26.50 -10.91
N GLN A 209 16.03 26.02 -12.16
CA GLN A 209 17.21 25.97 -13.03
C GLN A 209 17.90 27.34 -13.18
N GLU A 210 17.13 28.42 -13.18
CA GLU A 210 17.63 29.81 -13.22
C GLU A 210 18.52 30.15 -12.02
N GLN A 211 18.23 29.56 -10.85
CA GLN A 211 19.02 29.74 -9.62
C GLN A 211 20.31 28.92 -9.62
N MET A 212 20.51 28.01 -10.59
CA MET A 212 21.76 27.26 -10.74
C MET A 212 22.76 27.96 -11.67
N VAL A 213 22.29 28.91 -12.51
CA VAL A 213 23.14 29.64 -13.44
C VAL A 213 24.09 30.56 -12.67
N GLY A 214 25.41 30.38 -12.83
CA GLY A 214 26.41 31.17 -12.10
C GLY A 214 26.67 30.71 -10.67
N LEU A 215 26.28 29.48 -10.32
CA LEU A 215 26.65 28.85 -9.06
C LEU A 215 28.16 28.55 -9.04
N VAL A 216 28.86 29.00 -8.00
CA VAL A 216 30.32 28.83 -7.85
C VAL A 216 30.68 27.72 -6.85
N PRO A 217 31.80 27.00 -7.05
CA PRO A 217 32.27 25.96 -6.13
C PRO A 217 32.32 26.38 -4.66
N GLU A 218 32.77 27.61 -4.39
CA GLU A 218 33.02 28.13 -3.04
C GLU A 218 31.75 28.17 -2.18
N ARG A 219 30.60 28.43 -2.80
CA ARG A 219 29.30 28.51 -2.13
C ARG A 219 28.72 27.16 -1.79
N VAL A 220 28.88 26.21 -2.70
CA VAL A 220 28.51 24.81 -2.42
C VAL A 220 29.37 24.27 -1.29
N LEU A 221 30.67 24.59 -1.28
CA LEU A 221 31.56 24.28 -0.15
C LEU A 221 31.18 25.04 1.13
N GLY A 222 30.61 26.25 1.03
CA GLY A 222 30.01 26.97 2.15
C GLY A 222 28.91 26.16 2.84
N VAL A 223 28.01 25.56 2.06
CA VAL A 223 26.97 24.65 2.57
C VAL A 223 27.58 23.41 3.22
N VAL A 224 28.61 22.80 2.63
CA VAL A 224 29.31 21.64 3.22
C VAL A 224 29.88 22.00 4.60
N ARG A 225 30.64 23.11 4.69
CA ARG A 225 31.20 23.61 5.97
C ARG A 225 30.11 23.92 7.00
N PHE A 226 28.99 24.47 6.55
CA PHE A 226 27.84 24.74 7.42
C PHE A 226 27.27 23.46 8.03
N VAL A 227 27.02 22.42 7.22
CA VAL A 227 26.53 21.13 7.71
C VAL A 227 27.55 20.47 8.62
N GLU A 228 28.82 20.45 8.26
CA GLU A 228 29.90 19.89 9.08
C GLU A 228 29.97 20.54 10.46
N TYR A 229 29.94 21.88 10.53
CA TYR A 229 29.95 22.58 11.81
C TYR A 229 28.79 22.16 12.71
N PHE A 230 27.56 22.14 12.20
CA PHE A 230 26.40 21.85 13.03
C PHE A 230 26.25 20.37 13.40
N VAL A 231 26.69 19.46 12.52
CA VAL A 231 26.70 18.01 12.83
C VAL A 231 27.82 17.69 13.81
N ASP A 232 29.04 18.14 13.55
CA ASP A 232 30.22 17.70 14.28
C ASP A 232 30.44 18.51 15.57
N VAL A 233 30.17 19.82 15.57
CA VAL A 233 30.35 20.71 16.74
C VAL A 233 29.10 20.75 17.63
N ARG A 234 27.91 20.83 17.04
CA ARG A 234 26.64 20.96 17.79
C ARG A 234 25.89 19.63 17.98
N GLY A 235 26.36 18.55 17.37
CA GLY A 235 25.77 17.22 17.53
C GLY A 235 24.41 17.04 16.87
N LEU A 236 24.09 17.87 15.86
CA LEU A 236 22.84 17.73 15.12
C LEU A 236 22.87 16.47 14.24
N SER A 237 21.72 15.81 14.13
CA SER A 237 21.60 14.64 13.26
C SER A 237 21.74 15.03 11.79
N GLU A 238 22.63 14.37 11.05
CA GLU A 238 22.83 14.59 9.61
C GLU A 238 21.53 14.39 8.81
N ALA A 239 20.60 13.55 9.32
CA ALA A 239 19.29 13.31 8.72
C ALA A 239 18.41 14.58 8.62
N LEU A 240 18.65 15.59 9.47
CA LEU A 240 17.92 16.87 9.42
C LEU A 240 18.27 17.68 8.15
N PHE A 241 19.46 17.48 7.60
CA PHE A 241 19.94 18.15 6.38
C PHE A 241 19.66 17.35 5.11
N GLU A 242 19.44 16.03 5.23
CA GLU A 242 19.39 15.06 4.14
C GLU A 242 18.47 15.46 2.98
N ALA A 243 17.23 15.82 3.30
CA ALA A 243 16.24 16.14 2.29
C ALA A 243 16.58 17.40 1.47
N ARG A 244 17.36 18.33 2.03
CA ARG A 244 17.76 19.58 1.36
C ARG A 244 19.03 19.38 0.55
N MET A 245 20.01 18.69 1.13
CA MET A 245 21.27 18.38 0.45
C MET A 245 21.02 17.48 -0.76
N SER A 246 20.16 16.47 -0.63
CA SER A 246 19.79 15.60 -1.75
C SER A 246 19.18 16.37 -2.93
N ARG A 247 18.38 17.40 -2.65
CA ARG A 247 17.80 18.26 -3.69
C ARG A 247 18.83 19.18 -4.34
N LEU A 248 19.76 19.71 -3.56
CA LEU A 248 20.87 20.49 -4.11
C LEU A 248 21.76 19.63 -5.01
N ILE A 249 22.11 18.42 -4.56
CA ILE A 249 22.84 17.42 -5.35
C ILE A 249 22.12 17.14 -6.67
N GLU A 250 20.83 16.78 -6.62
CA GLU A 250 20.04 16.49 -7.82
C GLU A 250 19.96 17.69 -8.79
N SER A 251 19.85 18.92 -8.26
CA SER A 251 19.85 20.13 -9.07
C SER A 251 21.22 20.43 -9.70
N ILE A 252 22.32 20.18 -9.01
CA ILE A 252 23.69 20.35 -9.56
C ILE A 252 23.94 19.32 -10.65
N GLU A 253 23.59 18.05 -10.43
CA GLU A 253 23.75 16.97 -11.41
C GLU A 253 22.95 17.28 -12.69
N LYS A 254 21.66 17.61 -12.57
CA LYS A 254 20.83 17.99 -13.71
C LYS A 254 21.37 19.19 -14.47
N TRP A 255 21.96 20.16 -13.78
CA TRP A 255 22.53 21.34 -14.41
C TRP A 255 23.84 21.01 -15.13
N GLY A 256 24.68 20.14 -14.56
CA GLY A 256 25.90 19.63 -15.19
C GLY A 256 25.62 18.89 -16.50
N ASP A 257 24.58 18.06 -16.54
CA ASP A 257 24.16 17.33 -17.75
C ASP A 257 23.69 18.26 -18.89
N ILE A 258 23.24 19.48 -18.57
CA ILE A 258 22.82 20.47 -19.57
C ILE A 258 24.03 21.21 -20.17
N GLN A 259 25.15 21.28 -19.44
CA GLN A 259 26.35 22.03 -19.82
C GLN A 259 27.33 21.22 -20.67
N GLU A 260 27.25 19.88 -20.70
CA GLU A 260 28.02 19.09 -21.67
C GLU A 260 27.52 19.43 -23.09
N PRO A 261 28.28 20.19 -23.90
CA PRO A 261 27.91 20.41 -25.28
C PRO A 261 28.04 19.07 -25.98
N ALA A 262 27.05 18.70 -26.79
CA ALA A 262 27.19 17.62 -27.74
C ALA A 262 28.49 17.82 -28.52
N GLU A 263 29.51 17.02 -28.20
CA GLU A 263 30.71 16.91 -29.01
C GLU A 263 30.24 16.66 -30.44
N GLN A 264 30.55 17.61 -31.32
CA GLN A 264 30.29 17.51 -32.74
C GLN A 264 30.98 16.25 -33.25
N GLU A 265 30.18 15.20 -33.44
CA GLU A 265 30.52 14.04 -34.24
C GLU A 265 30.78 14.56 -35.67
N VAL A 266 32.05 14.69 -36.03
CA VAL A 266 32.50 15.00 -37.38
C VAL A 266 32.10 13.85 -38.28
N GLN A 267 30.96 13.98 -38.97
CA GLN A 267 30.59 13.04 -40.04
C GLN A 267 31.30 13.40 -41.36
N PRO A 268 31.87 12.42 -42.06
CA PRO A 268 32.52 12.64 -43.34
C PRO A 268 31.48 12.84 -44.43
N VAL A 269 31.75 13.84 -45.28
CA VAL A 269 31.08 14.15 -46.54
C VAL A 269 30.92 12.87 -47.38
N ASN A 270 29.69 12.50 -47.70
CA ASN A 270 29.39 11.72 -48.90
C ASN A 270 28.00 12.02 -49.47
N THR A 271 28.03 12.13 -50.79
CA THR A 271 27.03 12.48 -51.80
C THR A 271 25.65 11.81 -51.67
N ALA A 272 24.64 12.60 -52.03
CA ALA A 272 23.23 12.23 -52.14
C ALA A 272 22.95 11.08 -53.13
N PRO A 273 21.89 10.30 -52.88
CA PRO A 273 20.91 10.00 -53.92
C PRO A 273 19.46 10.27 -53.51
N ALA A 274 18.64 10.51 -54.52
CA ALA A 274 17.29 11.07 -54.51
C ALA A 274 16.22 10.30 -53.67
N PRO A 275 15.16 10.98 -53.20
CA PRO A 275 14.04 10.36 -52.48
C PRO A 275 12.97 9.76 -53.42
N PRO A 276 12.35 8.61 -53.07
CA PRO A 276 11.07 8.18 -53.62
C PRO A 276 9.87 8.70 -52.80
N PRO A 277 8.66 8.70 -53.37
CA PRO A 277 7.63 9.71 -53.10
C PRO A 277 6.73 9.31 -51.93
N CYS A 278 6.44 10.26 -51.04
CA CYS A 278 5.33 10.14 -50.10
C CYS A 278 4.39 11.34 -50.25
N GLN A 279 3.13 11.00 -50.49
CA GLN A 279 2.05 11.88 -50.93
C GLN A 279 1.68 12.92 -49.87
N GLU A 280 1.92 14.19 -50.19
CA GLU A 280 1.22 15.32 -49.59
C GLU A 280 -0.19 15.42 -50.16
N ARG A 281 -1.21 15.38 -49.31
CA ARG A 281 -2.50 16.00 -49.64
C ARG A 281 -2.39 17.49 -49.35
N ALA A 282 -2.20 18.23 -50.42
CA ALA A 282 -2.33 19.67 -50.48
C ALA A 282 -3.74 20.12 -50.04
N PHE A 283 -3.79 21.05 -49.10
CA PHE A 283 -4.71 22.18 -49.13
C PHE A 283 -3.88 23.42 -48.81
N SER A 284 -3.30 23.97 -49.88
CA SER A 284 -2.80 25.33 -49.95
C SER A 284 -3.98 26.30 -49.93
N ASP A 285 -3.90 27.31 -49.06
CA ASP A 285 -4.00 28.71 -49.45
C ASP A 285 -3.29 29.57 -48.38
N PRO A 286 -2.26 30.35 -48.75
CA PRO A 286 -1.72 31.37 -47.86
C PRO A 286 -2.67 32.57 -47.86
N ILE A 287 -3.27 32.88 -46.71
CA ILE A 287 -3.95 34.17 -46.53
C ILE A 287 -2.86 35.22 -46.39
N GLU A 288 -2.61 35.96 -47.46
CA GLU A 288 -1.93 37.25 -47.43
C GLU A 288 -2.62 38.15 -46.41
N ILE A 289 -1.91 38.45 -45.32
CA ILE A 289 -2.26 39.54 -44.42
C ILE A 289 -1.81 40.81 -45.13
N LEU A 290 -2.71 41.42 -45.91
CA LEU A 290 -2.55 42.77 -46.44
C LEU A 290 -2.45 43.75 -45.27
N SER A 291 -1.22 44.18 -44.98
CA SER A 291 -0.92 45.33 -44.14
C SER A 291 -0.95 46.60 -44.98
N ASP A 292 -2.14 47.07 -45.36
CA ASP A 292 -2.30 48.40 -45.95
C ASP A 292 -2.61 49.40 -44.84
N ALA A 293 -1.56 49.94 -44.25
CA ALA A 293 -1.60 51.16 -43.46
C ALA A 293 -0.89 52.28 -44.24
N GLU A 294 -1.45 52.67 -45.39
CA GLU A 294 -1.18 53.98 -45.97
C GLU A 294 -2.16 55.00 -45.40
N SER A 295 -1.64 55.86 -44.51
CA SER A 295 -2.33 57.06 -44.04
C SER A 295 -2.43 58.09 -45.18
N VAL A 296 -3.42 57.92 -46.06
CA VAL A 296 -3.79 58.98 -47.02
C VAL A 296 -4.58 60.04 -46.28
N THR A 297 -3.88 61.05 -45.77
CA THR A 297 -4.49 62.32 -45.35
C THR A 297 -4.82 63.15 -46.60
N GLN A 298 -5.92 62.81 -47.27
CA GLN A 298 -6.51 63.69 -48.28
C GLN A 298 -7.20 64.87 -47.57
N LYS A 299 -6.47 65.99 -47.43
CA LYS A 299 -7.07 67.31 -47.22
C LYS A 299 -7.92 67.67 -48.44
N VAL A 300 -9.22 67.40 -48.36
CA VAL A 300 -10.19 67.96 -49.30
C VAL A 300 -10.38 69.44 -48.94
N GLN A 301 -9.62 70.32 -49.58
CA GLN A 301 -9.94 71.75 -49.65
C GLN A 301 -11.15 71.91 -50.57
N SER A 302 -12.33 72.12 -50.00
CA SER A 302 -13.52 72.55 -50.72
C SER A 302 -13.77 74.03 -50.46
N THR A 303 -13.07 74.90 -51.18
CA THR A 303 -13.42 76.32 -51.33
C THR A 303 -14.24 76.50 -52.60
N ARG A 304 -15.56 76.64 -52.46
CA ARG A 304 -16.35 77.35 -53.46
C ARG A 304 -17.56 78.00 -52.78
N ALA A 305 -17.45 79.32 -52.63
CA ALA A 305 -18.56 80.20 -52.28
C ALA A 305 -19.63 80.10 -53.37
N VAL A 306 -20.87 79.87 -52.96
CA VAL A 306 -22.07 79.94 -53.80
C VAL A 306 -22.96 81.05 -53.22
N PRO A 307 -23.59 81.88 -54.07
CA PRO A 307 -24.19 83.14 -53.66
C PRO A 307 -25.48 82.96 -52.88
N ALA A 308 -25.73 83.94 -52.00
CA ALA A 308 -26.96 84.12 -51.26
C ALA A 308 -28.16 84.23 -52.21
N ILE A 309 -29.05 83.24 -52.17
CA ILE A 309 -30.37 83.28 -52.79
C ILE A 309 -31.40 83.21 -51.67
N HIS A 310 -32.17 84.29 -51.59
CA HIS A 310 -33.42 84.55 -50.89
C HIS A 310 -34.03 83.47 -49.97
N ASP A 311 -34.27 83.93 -48.73
CA ASP A 311 -35.11 83.37 -47.69
C ASP A 311 -36.41 82.74 -48.21
N ARG A 312 -36.44 81.41 -48.22
CA ARG A 312 -37.60 80.66 -47.78
C ARG A 312 -37.20 79.96 -46.50
N VAL A 313 -37.84 80.33 -45.38
CA VAL A 313 -37.73 79.67 -44.08
C VAL A 313 -38.07 78.18 -44.27
N SER A 314 -37.04 77.41 -44.61
CA SER A 314 -37.11 75.98 -44.75
C SER A 314 -36.92 75.45 -43.35
N HIS A 315 -37.95 74.80 -42.78
CA HIS A 315 -37.84 74.17 -41.47
C HIS A 315 -36.69 73.17 -41.49
N SER A 316 -35.53 73.57 -40.96
CA SER A 316 -34.36 72.73 -40.83
C SER A 316 -34.57 71.82 -39.62
N HIS A 317 -34.64 70.52 -39.85
CA HIS A 317 -34.79 69.54 -38.79
C HIS A 317 -33.41 69.09 -38.29
N ARG A 318 -33.30 68.68 -37.02
CA ARG A 318 -32.05 68.11 -36.50
C ARG A 318 -31.72 66.80 -37.21
N CYS A 319 -30.45 66.58 -37.53
CA CYS A 319 -29.99 65.33 -38.13
C CYS A 319 -30.33 64.16 -37.21
N ALA A 320 -31.06 63.18 -37.74
CA ALA A 320 -31.47 62.00 -36.98
C ALA A 320 -30.35 60.96 -36.81
N GLY A 321 -29.16 61.20 -37.39
CA GLY A 321 -28.05 60.25 -37.45
C GLY A 321 -28.32 59.03 -38.33
N TYR A 322 -27.30 58.20 -38.51
CA TYR A 322 -27.42 56.94 -39.23
C TYR A 322 -27.99 55.85 -38.32
N LYS A 323 -29.18 55.34 -38.66
CA LYS A 323 -29.80 54.24 -37.92
C LYS A 323 -29.08 52.94 -38.27
N LEU A 324 -28.45 52.32 -37.29
CA LEU A 324 -27.71 51.08 -37.48
C LEU A 324 -28.68 49.89 -37.38
N ASP A 325 -28.80 49.12 -38.45
CA ASP A 325 -29.57 47.89 -38.47
C ASP A 325 -28.79 46.78 -37.74
N ILE A 326 -29.26 46.41 -36.55
CA ILE A 326 -28.64 45.34 -35.77
C ILE A 326 -29.18 44.00 -36.25
N PRO A 327 -28.31 43.07 -36.70
CA PRO A 327 -28.75 41.79 -37.21
C PRO A 327 -29.34 40.92 -36.09
N GLY A 328 -30.48 40.29 -36.37
CA GLY A 328 -31.20 39.45 -35.41
C GLY A 328 -32.01 40.25 -34.38
N HIS A 329 -32.73 39.55 -33.51
CA HIS A 329 -33.54 40.17 -32.43
C HIS A 329 -32.70 40.61 -31.21
N GLY A 330 -31.39 40.82 -31.38
CA GLY A 330 -30.50 41.22 -30.28
C GLY A 330 -30.60 42.70 -29.95
N SER A 331 -30.33 43.06 -28.68
CA SER A 331 -30.27 44.47 -28.30
C SER A 331 -28.96 45.12 -28.77
N PRO A 332 -28.97 46.41 -29.12
CA PRO A 332 -27.74 47.17 -29.41
C PRO A 332 -26.66 47.01 -28.35
N THR A 333 -27.08 47.04 -27.08
CA THR A 333 -26.22 46.93 -25.91
C THR A 333 -25.50 45.58 -25.83
N SER A 334 -26.13 44.52 -26.32
CA SER A 334 -25.57 43.17 -26.26
C SER A 334 -24.63 42.86 -27.44
N MET A 335 -24.90 43.43 -28.62
CA MET A 335 -24.20 43.08 -29.87
C MET A 335 -23.14 44.09 -30.29
N TYR A 336 -23.32 45.38 -29.98
CA TYR A 336 -22.37 46.41 -30.41
C TYR A 336 -21.08 46.38 -29.58
N PRO A 337 -19.89 46.42 -30.22
CA PRO A 337 -18.60 46.41 -29.54
C PRO A 337 -18.26 47.81 -29.00
N PHE A 338 -18.82 48.18 -27.85
CA PHE A 338 -18.59 49.51 -27.26
C PHE A 338 -17.11 49.77 -26.95
N GLY A 339 -16.36 48.76 -26.53
CA GLY A 339 -14.93 48.89 -26.23
C GLY A 339 -14.07 49.25 -27.46
N LEU A 340 -14.61 49.12 -28.68
CA LEU A 340 -13.91 49.55 -29.88
C LEU A 340 -13.69 51.07 -29.92
N HIS A 341 -14.56 51.85 -29.27
CA HIS A 341 -14.42 53.30 -29.15
C HIS A 341 -13.27 53.72 -28.23
N ASP A 342 -12.83 52.82 -27.32
CA ASP A 342 -11.69 53.07 -26.44
C ASP A 342 -10.36 52.65 -27.11
N GLU A 343 -10.39 51.64 -27.98
CA GLU A 343 -9.18 51.13 -28.66
C GLU A 343 -8.87 51.83 -29.98
N ILE A 344 -9.88 52.33 -30.70
CA ILE A 344 -9.72 52.91 -32.04
C ILE A 344 -10.49 54.23 -32.12
N ASP A 345 -9.88 55.25 -32.72
CA ASP A 345 -10.54 56.53 -32.96
C ASP A 345 -11.59 56.40 -34.09
N LEU A 346 -12.83 56.07 -33.70
CA LEU A 346 -13.92 55.89 -34.65
C LEU A 346 -14.47 57.27 -35.09
N PRO A 347 -14.73 57.49 -36.41
CA PRO A 347 -15.20 58.79 -36.92
C PRO A 347 -16.69 59.07 -36.63
N TRP A 348 -17.29 58.35 -35.67
CA TRP A 348 -18.68 58.52 -35.26
C TRP A 348 -18.84 58.31 -33.76
N ASP A 349 -19.79 59.03 -33.19
CA ASP A 349 -20.33 58.79 -31.87
C ASP A 349 -21.58 57.90 -31.97
N PHE A 350 -22.07 57.40 -30.84
CA PHE A 350 -23.23 56.53 -30.79
C PHE A 350 -24.27 57.00 -29.77
N ALA A 351 -25.54 56.73 -30.06
CA ALA A 351 -26.65 56.89 -29.14
C ALA A 351 -27.58 55.67 -29.22
N VAL A 352 -28.05 55.17 -28.08
CA VAL A 352 -29.01 54.07 -28.01
C VAL A 352 -30.29 54.59 -27.36
N GLN A 353 -31.39 54.58 -28.11
CA GLN A 353 -32.70 55.06 -27.63
C GLN A 353 -33.78 54.08 -28.07
N ASN A 354 -34.66 53.68 -27.14
CA ASN A 354 -35.78 52.76 -27.41
C ASN A 354 -35.36 51.48 -28.14
N GLY A 355 -34.21 50.91 -27.77
CA GLY A 355 -33.67 49.70 -28.40
C GLY A 355 -33.14 49.87 -29.83
N ARG A 356 -33.10 51.10 -30.35
CA ARG A 356 -32.50 51.43 -31.65
C ARG A 356 -31.17 52.15 -31.45
N MET A 357 -30.19 51.78 -32.27
CA MET A 357 -28.88 52.43 -32.26
C MET A 357 -28.76 53.42 -33.39
N THR A 358 -28.29 54.60 -33.06
CA THR A 358 -28.02 55.67 -34.02
C THR A 358 -26.55 56.04 -33.92
N LEU A 359 -25.88 56.12 -35.06
CA LEU A 359 -24.49 56.58 -35.18
C LEU A 359 -24.47 57.98 -35.75
N THR A 360 -23.72 58.87 -35.13
CA THR A 360 -23.59 60.27 -35.57
C THR A 360 -22.15 60.51 -35.96
N ALA A 361 -21.88 60.82 -37.22
CA ALA A 361 -20.52 61.17 -37.64
C ALA A 361 -20.00 62.36 -36.83
N ARG A 362 -18.73 62.37 -36.41
CA ARG A 362 -18.18 63.49 -35.62
C ARG A 362 -18.21 64.83 -36.35
N LEU A 363 -18.21 64.78 -37.69
CA LEU A 363 -18.39 65.94 -38.56
C LEU A 363 -19.85 66.14 -38.99
N CYS A 364 -20.84 65.70 -38.19
CA CYS A 364 -22.25 65.83 -38.53
C CYS A 364 -22.65 67.29 -38.77
N GLU A 365 -23.35 67.56 -39.88
CA GLU A 365 -23.86 68.89 -40.25
C GLU A 365 -24.96 69.41 -39.30
N GLY A 366 -25.47 68.56 -38.40
CA GLY A 366 -26.46 68.90 -37.37
C GLY A 366 -27.88 69.13 -37.89
N MET A 367 -28.05 69.54 -39.15
CA MET A 367 -29.33 69.95 -39.75
C MET A 367 -29.60 69.24 -41.08
N VAL A 368 -30.87 68.89 -41.34
CA VAL A 368 -31.33 68.22 -42.57
C VAL A 368 -32.62 68.85 -43.09
N ARG A 369 -32.88 68.67 -44.38
CA ARG A 369 -34.05 69.25 -45.07
C ARG A 369 -35.37 68.54 -44.75
N LYS A 370 -35.33 67.30 -44.26
CA LYS A 370 -36.51 66.49 -43.97
C LYS A 370 -36.36 65.82 -42.61
N GLU A 371 -37.44 65.87 -41.84
CA GLU A 371 -37.49 65.23 -40.52
C GLU A 371 -37.17 63.73 -40.60
N GLY A 372 -36.28 63.26 -39.73
CA GLY A 372 -35.91 61.86 -39.64
C GLY A 372 -34.82 61.38 -40.61
N GLU A 373 -34.30 62.24 -41.48
CA GLU A 373 -33.18 61.91 -42.38
C GLU A 373 -31.81 62.12 -41.72
N ALA A 374 -30.82 61.36 -42.19
CA ALA A 374 -29.41 61.54 -41.84
C ALA A 374 -28.77 62.57 -42.80
N CYS A 375 -27.86 63.40 -42.30
CA CYS A 375 -27.06 64.28 -43.16
C CYS A 375 -26.11 63.43 -44.03
N ARG A 376 -25.51 64.03 -45.06
CA ARG A 376 -24.67 63.30 -46.02
C ARG A 376 -23.51 62.57 -45.33
N LEU A 377 -22.88 63.19 -44.33
CA LEU A 377 -21.74 62.63 -43.60
C LEU A 377 -22.16 61.47 -42.68
N CYS A 378 -23.30 61.58 -41.99
CA CYS A 378 -23.86 60.46 -41.23
C CYS A 378 -24.27 59.30 -42.16
N TRP A 379 -24.91 59.59 -43.30
CA TRP A 379 -25.28 58.56 -44.27
C TRP A 379 -24.06 57.85 -44.88
N ALA A 380 -22.95 58.56 -45.07
CA ALA A 380 -21.70 58.01 -45.58
C ALA A 380 -21.08 56.95 -44.65
N LEU A 381 -21.45 56.91 -43.36
CA LEU A 381 -21.01 55.85 -42.44
C LEU A 381 -21.38 54.44 -42.93
N LYS A 382 -22.50 54.30 -43.68
CA LYS A 382 -22.88 53.03 -44.32
C LYS A 382 -21.79 52.46 -45.23
N GLY A 383 -20.95 53.33 -45.81
CA GLY A 383 -19.82 52.96 -46.66
C GLY A 383 -18.54 52.59 -45.91
N ASN A 384 -18.41 52.95 -44.63
CA ASN A 384 -17.18 52.80 -43.85
C ASN A 384 -16.81 51.33 -43.60
N ASN A 385 -15.57 50.95 -43.92
CA ASN A 385 -15.10 49.56 -43.83
C ASN A 385 -15.06 49.03 -42.39
N VAL A 386 -14.74 49.87 -41.41
CA VAL A 386 -14.72 49.48 -39.99
C VAL A 386 -16.14 49.19 -39.51
N LEU A 387 -17.11 50.05 -39.84
CA LEU A 387 -18.51 49.82 -39.48
C LEU A 387 -19.08 48.58 -40.17
N LYS A 388 -18.77 48.36 -41.45
CA LYS A 388 -19.14 47.12 -42.16
C LYS A 388 -18.57 45.88 -41.46
N GLY A 389 -17.30 45.91 -41.06
CA GLY A 389 -16.69 44.81 -40.30
C GLY A 389 -17.33 44.57 -38.93
N VAL A 390 -17.77 45.63 -38.25
CA VAL A 390 -18.54 45.53 -36.99
C VAL A 390 -19.90 44.87 -37.24
N VAL A 391 -20.66 45.33 -38.23
CA VAL A 391 -21.97 44.75 -38.59
C VAL A 391 -21.83 43.28 -39.00
N GLU A 392 -20.80 42.95 -39.76
CA GLU A 392 -20.56 41.57 -40.17
C GLU A 392 -20.24 40.65 -38.98
N ARG A 393 -19.42 41.12 -38.02
CA ARG A 393 -19.15 40.37 -36.77
C ARG A 393 -20.38 40.25 -35.88
N MET A 394 -21.27 41.23 -35.87
CA MET A 394 -22.56 41.08 -35.18
C MET A 394 -23.39 39.96 -35.81
N ARG A 395 -23.35 39.83 -37.14
CA ARG A 395 -24.13 38.84 -37.89
C ARG A 395 -23.56 37.42 -37.75
N THR A 396 -22.25 37.27 -37.95
CA THR A 396 -21.57 35.96 -38.01
C THR A 396 -21.00 35.52 -36.66
N GLY A 397 -20.93 36.43 -35.69
CA GLY A 397 -20.23 36.23 -34.44
C GLY A 397 -18.75 36.61 -34.54
N VAL A 398 -18.15 36.86 -33.37
CA VAL A 398 -16.72 37.18 -33.27
C VAL A 398 -15.94 35.89 -33.19
N LYS A 399 -14.94 35.70 -34.07
CA LYS A 399 -14.07 34.52 -34.07
C LYS A 399 -13.32 34.39 -32.75
N GLU A 400 -13.11 33.16 -32.28
CA GLU A 400 -12.27 32.89 -31.10
C GLU A 400 -10.86 33.46 -31.29
N GLY A 401 -10.31 34.10 -30.25
CA GLY A 401 -8.99 34.73 -30.28
C GLY A 401 -8.96 36.20 -30.74
N THR A 402 -10.09 36.75 -31.17
CA THR A 402 -10.19 38.20 -31.47
C THR A 402 -10.00 39.03 -30.20
N LYS A 403 -9.48 40.28 -30.30
CA LYS A 403 -9.38 41.21 -29.16
C LYS A 403 -10.74 41.47 -28.51
N TYR A 404 -10.76 41.66 -27.18
CA TYR A 404 -11.99 41.81 -26.41
C TYR A 404 -12.81 43.05 -26.78
N ALA A 405 -12.19 44.13 -27.26
CA ALA A 405 -12.90 45.31 -27.74
C ALA A 405 -13.89 45.03 -28.88
N TYR A 406 -13.70 43.97 -29.67
CA TYR A 406 -14.61 43.60 -30.75
C TYR A 406 -15.83 42.79 -30.30
N TYR A 407 -15.93 42.42 -29.03
CA TYR A 407 -17.10 41.72 -28.48
C TYR A 407 -18.09 42.72 -27.91
N GLY A 408 -19.36 42.60 -28.29
CA GLY A 408 -20.44 43.25 -27.55
C GLY A 408 -20.63 42.64 -26.15
N ALA A 409 -21.37 43.32 -25.27
CA ALA A 409 -21.55 42.88 -23.88
C ALA A 409 -22.10 41.45 -23.76
N GLY A 410 -22.99 41.03 -24.67
CA GLY A 410 -23.51 39.67 -24.72
C GLY A 410 -22.47 38.63 -25.12
N GLY A 411 -21.55 38.99 -26.03
CA GLY A 411 -20.41 38.16 -26.41
C GLY A 411 -19.43 37.96 -25.26
N LEU A 412 -19.11 39.04 -24.53
CA LEU A 412 -18.25 38.99 -23.33
C LEU A 412 -18.87 38.13 -22.22
N GLN A 413 -20.17 38.27 -21.95
CA GLN A 413 -20.87 37.43 -20.97
C GLN A 413 -20.83 35.93 -21.36
N ARG A 414 -20.97 35.61 -22.64
CA ARG A 414 -20.85 34.23 -23.14
C ARG A 414 -19.44 33.69 -22.91
N LEU A 415 -18.42 34.45 -23.30
CA LEU A 415 -17.03 34.07 -23.11
C LEU A 415 -16.69 33.89 -21.63
N LEU A 416 -17.19 34.77 -20.76
CA LEU A 416 -17.01 34.65 -19.31
C LEU A 416 -17.66 33.37 -18.76
N ARG A 417 -18.88 33.04 -19.19
CA ARG A 417 -19.55 31.79 -18.80
C ARG A 417 -18.76 30.56 -19.26
N GLU A 418 -18.23 30.57 -20.48
CA GLU A 418 -17.40 29.48 -21.00
C GLU A 418 -16.08 29.35 -20.24
N LYS A 419 -15.40 30.46 -19.95
CA LYS A 419 -14.22 30.47 -19.08
C LYS A 419 -14.53 29.91 -17.70
N ASN A 420 -15.63 30.32 -17.07
CA ASN A 420 -16.05 29.79 -15.76
C ASN A 420 -16.34 28.29 -15.81
N LYS A 421 -16.97 27.79 -16.88
CA LYS A 421 -17.16 26.34 -17.08
C LYS A 421 -15.83 25.60 -17.18
N ARG A 422 -14.85 26.15 -17.91
CA ARG A 422 -13.50 25.57 -18.01
C ARG A 422 -12.76 25.59 -16.67
N VAL A 423 -12.82 26.70 -15.94
CA VAL A 423 -12.23 26.81 -14.59
C VAL A 423 -12.84 25.78 -13.65
N GLU A 424 -14.16 25.64 -13.63
CA GLU A 424 -14.83 24.66 -12.77
C GLU A 424 -14.47 23.23 -13.16
N PHE A 425 -14.39 22.92 -14.46
CA PHE A 425 -13.92 21.64 -14.95
C PHE A 425 -12.51 21.31 -14.43
N TYR A 426 -11.56 22.23 -14.53
CA TYR A 426 -10.20 22.02 -14.05
C TYR A 426 -10.12 21.94 -12.52
N ARG A 427 -10.95 22.70 -11.80
CA ARG A 427 -11.05 22.63 -10.33
C ARG A 427 -11.51 21.25 -9.86
N LEU A 428 -12.58 20.73 -10.47
CA LEU A 428 -13.09 19.38 -10.16
C LEU A 428 -12.08 18.29 -10.51
N ARG A 429 -11.37 18.43 -11.64
CA ARG A 429 -10.29 17.51 -12.04
C ARG A 429 -9.13 17.54 -11.05
N ALA A 430 -8.70 18.72 -10.62
CA ALA A 430 -7.65 18.89 -9.62
C ALA A 430 -8.03 18.26 -8.28
N LEU A 431 -9.26 18.47 -7.81
CA LEU A 431 -9.77 17.84 -6.58
C LEU A 431 -9.82 16.30 -6.68
N SER A 432 -10.25 15.77 -7.81
CA SER A 432 -10.25 14.32 -8.07
C SER A 432 -8.83 13.74 -8.04
N ASN A 433 -7.87 14.41 -8.69
CA ASN A 433 -6.47 14.03 -8.66
C ASN A 433 -5.88 14.09 -7.24
N ALA A 434 -6.16 15.15 -6.48
CA ALA A 434 -5.73 15.29 -5.09
C ALA A 434 -6.24 14.11 -4.23
N ARG A 435 -7.54 13.77 -4.33
CA ARG A 435 -8.10 12.60 -3.63
C ARG A 435 -7.41 11.28 -4.01
N ARG A 436 -7.11 11.08 -5.30
CA ARG A 436 -6.37 9.90 -5.77
C ARG A 436 -4.95 9.86 -5.23
N LEU A 437 -4.26 10.99 -5.17
CA LEU A 437 -2.92 11.11 -4.60
C LEU A 437 -2.93 10.83 -3.10
N THR A 438 -3.87 11.40 -2.34
CA THR A 438 -4.02 11.12 -0.91
C THR A 438 -4.27 9.62 -0.67
N ALA A 439 -5.15 8.99 -1.44
CA ALA A 439 -5.40 7.55 -1.31
C ALA A 439 -4.14 6.70 -1.56
N LYS A 440 -3.36 7.04 -2.59
CA LYS A 440 -2.07 6.38 -2.87
C LYS A 440 -1.04 6.63 -1.78
N ALA A 441 -0.96 7.86 -1.25
CA ALA A 441 -0.06 8.21 -0.16
C ALA A 441 -0.38 7.44 1.12
N THR A 442 -1.66 7.33 1.49
CA THR A 442 -2.07 6.50 2.64
C THR A 442 -1.76 5.03 2.39
N ALA A 443 -1.99 4.51 1.19
CA ALA A 443 -1.62 3.14 0.87
C ALA A 443 -0.11 2.91 1.00
N LEU A 444 0.73 3.84 0.54
CA LEU A 444 2.19 3.76 0.72
C LEU A 444 2.59 3.82 2.19
N ASP A 445 1.95 4.66 3.01
CA ASP A 445 2.20 4.71 4.45
C ASP A 445 1.87 3.38 5.13
N ASP A 446 0.74 2.75 4.76
CA ASP A 446 0.39 1.42 5.25
C ASP A 446 1.45 0.36 4.88
N HIS A 447 2.03 0.45 3.67
CA HIS A 447 3.12 -0.43 3.25
C HIS A 447 4.39 -0.18 4.07
N LYS A 448 4.78 1.08 4.29
CA LYS A 448 5.94 1.44 5.13
C LYS A 448 5.75 0.94 6.56
N ARG A 449 4.57 1.15 7.14
CA ARG A 449 4.23 0.67 8.49
C ARG A 449 4.29 -0.85 8.59
N PHE A 450 3.76 -1.55 7.58
CA PHE A 450 3.86 -3.00 7.48
C PHE A 450 5.31 -3.47 7.41
N LEU A 451 6.13 -2.89 6.52
CA LEU A 451 7.55 -3.23 6.42
C LEU A 451 8.31 -2.93 7.71
N THR A 452 8.01 -1.82 8.38
CA THR A 452 8.61 -1.47 9.68
C THR A 452 8.22 -2.48 10.75
N ALA A 453 6.95 -2.91 10.80
CA ALA A 453 6.50 -3.94 11.72
C ALA A 453 7.20 -5.29 11.47
N VAL A 454 7.38 -5.68 10.21
CA VAL A 454 8.14 -6.89 9.80
C VAL A 454 9.60 -6.77 10.21
N ALA A 455 10.24 -5.62 9.94
CA ALA A 455 11.64 -5.36 10.24
C ALA A 455 11.94 -5.31 11.75
N SER A 456 10.96 -4.94 12.57
CA SER A 456 11.13 -4.83 14.03
C SER A 456 11.51 -6.15 14.72
N LYS A 457 11.35 -7.31 14.06
CA LYS A 457 11.55 -8.67 14.62
C LYS A 457 10.79 -8.96 15.92
N ARG A 458 9.88 -8.07 16.36
CA ARG A 458 9.07 -8.26 17.59
C ARG A 458 7.94 -9.26 17.40
N VAL A 459 7.58 -9.56 16.15
CA VAL A 459 6.51 -10.49 15.82
C VAL A 459 7.14 -11.84 15.53
N GLU A 460 6.87 -12.82 16.39
CA GLU A 460 7.25 -14.21 16.11
C GLU A 460 6.48 -14.72 14.88
N HIS A 461 7.17 -15.42 13.98
CA HIS A 461 6.57 -16.07 12.81
C HIS A 461 5.84 -15.12 11.84
N VAL A 462 6.43 -13.95 11.57
CA VAL A 462 5.91 -13.00 10.56
C VAL A 462 5.66 -13.68 9.22
N ASP A 463 6.60 -14.51 8.79
CA ASP A 463 6.52 -15.28 7.55
C ASP A 463 5.20 -16.09 7.44
N ARG A 464 4.74 -16.65 8.55
CA ARG A 464 3.52 -17.45 8.61
C ARG A 464 2.28 -16.57 8.52
N ILE A 465 2.28 -15.40 9.16
CA ILE A 465 1.20 -14.41 9.06
C ILE A 465 1.08 -13.91 7.61
N ILE A 466 2.20 -13.61 6.96
CA ILE A 466 2.24 -13.14 5.58
C ILE A 466 1.68 -14.22 4.64
N ARG A 467 2.20 -15.46 4.72
CA ARG A 467 1.73 -16.57 3.89
C ARG A 467 0.24 -16.83 4.07
N LEU A 468 -0.26 -16.81 5.31
CA LEU A 468 -1.67 -17.00 5.60
C LEU A 468 -2.53 -15.83 5.09
N GLY A 469 -2.04 -14.60 5.24
CA GLY A 469 -2.68 -13.39 4.71
C GLY A 469 -2.82 -13.44 3.19
N LEU A 470 -1.73 -13.78 2.49
CA LEU A 470 -1.71 -13.92 1.03
C LEU A 470 -2.62 -15.05 0.54
N ARG A 471 -2.58 -16.23 1.19
CA ARG A 471 -3.46 -17.37 0.85
C ARG A 471 -4.95 -17.02 1.00
N HIS A 472 -5.29 -16.12 1.92
CA HIS A 472 -6.66 -15.64 2.12
C HIS A 472 -6.99 -14.35 1.35
N GLY A 473 -6.10 -13.85 0.47
CA GLY A 473 -6.32 -12.63 -0.30
C GLY A 473 -6.48 -11.38 0.57
N ARG A 474 -5.81 -11.33 1.73
CA ARG A 474 -5.89 -10.18 2.64
C ARG A 474 -5.05 -9.02 2.13
N GLY A 475 -5.63 -7.83 2.15
CA GLY A 475 -4.90 -6.60 1.89
C GLY A 475 -3.91 -6.27 3.02
N ILE A 476 -2.95 -5.39 2.71
CA ILE A 476 -1.83 -5.08 3.61
C ILE A 476 -2.24 -4.53 4.98
N ARG A 477 -3.30 -3.72 5.05
CA ARG A 477 -3.85 -3.23 6.33
C ARG A 477 -4.28 -4.36 7.25
N SER A 478 -4.94 -5.38 6.70
CA SER A 478 -5.38 -6.53 7.49
C SER A 478 -4.19 -7.39 7.92
N MET A 479 -3.16 -7.51 7.09
CA MET A 479 -1.91 -8.18 7.48
C MET A 479 -1.17 -7.40 8.57
N LEU A 480 -1.07 -6.07 8.46
CA LEU A 480 -0.51 -5.20 9.49
C LEU A 480 -1.26 -5.34 10.83
N GLU A 481 -2.60 -5.34 10.80
CA GLU A 481 -3.41 -5.54 12.00
C GLU A 481 -3.17 -6.92 12.63
N GLN A 482 -3.00 -7.98 11.82
CA GLN A 482 -2.65 -9.31 12.33
C GLN A 482 -1.24 -9.36 12.91
N CYS A 483 -0.27 -8.68 12.29
CA CYS A 483 1.08 -8.55 12.83
C CYS A 483 1.07 -7.82 14.18
N MET A 484 0.30 -6.73 14.32
CA MET A 484 0.15 -6.01 15.59
C MET A 484 -0.48 -6.89 16.66
N LYS A 485 -1.59 -7.58 16.35
CA LYS A 485 -2.23 -8.53 17.28
C LYS A 485 -1.30 -9.69 17.65
N ALA A 486 -0.41 -10.11 16.77
CA ALA A 486 0.59 -11.13 17.07
C ALA A 486 1.72 -10.60 17.95
N ALA A 487 2.17 -9.35 17.73
CA ALA A 487 3.13 -8.66 18.60
C ALA A 487 2.61 -8.56 20.05
N GLU A 488 1.31 -8.29 20.20
CA GLU A 488 0.62 -8.22 21.49
C GLU A 488 0.32 -9.61 22.08
N GLY A 489 0.65 -10.69 21.37
CA GLY A 489 0.36 -12.08 21.79
C GLY A 489 -1.12 -12.48 21.73
N ILE A 490 -2.01 -11.59 21.26
CA ILE A 490 -3.46 -11.83 21.10
C ILE A 490 -3.71 -12.84 19.97
N TYR A 491 -2.89 -12.80 18.92
CA TYR A 491 -3.01 -13.67 17.77
C TYR A 491 -1.80 -14.60 17.64
N LYS A 492 -2.05 -15.92 17.65
CA LYS A 492 -1.03 -16.95 17.37
C LYS A 492 -1.42 -17.69 16.09
N PRO A 493 -0.67 -17.56 14.98
CA PRO A 493 -1.01 -18.24 13.74
C PRO A 493 -0.93 -19.77 13.92
N LYS A 494 -2.04 -20.47 13.68
CA LYS A 494 -2.19 -21.92 13.92
C LYS A 494 -1.89 -22.81 12.70
N SER A 495 -1.46 -22.25 11.58
CA SER A 495 -1.14 -23.02 10.38
C SER A 495 0.31 -23.50 10.44
N PHE A 496 0.53 -24.80 10.55
CA PHE A 496 1.86 -25.40 10.49
C PHE A 496 2.08 -26.04 9.12
N GLU A 497 3.30 -25.96 8.60
CA GLU A 497 3.67 -26.65 7.38
C GLU A 497 4.13 -28.08 7.66
N GLU A 498 4.13 -28.94 6.65
CA GLU A 498 4.58 -30.33 6.79
C GLU A 498 6.01 -30.41 7.33
N VAL A 499 6.90 -29.52 6.89
CA VAL A 499 8.27 -29.40 7.41
C VAL A 499 8.27 -29.10 8.92
N ASP A 500 7.36 -28.25 9.41
CA ASP A 500 7.22 -27.95 10.84
C ASP A 500 6.74 -29.17 11.63
N TYR A 501 5.78 -29.92 11.06
CA TYR A 501 5.31 -31.18 11.64
C TYR A 501 6.42 -32.21 11.74
N MET A 502 7.20 -32.40 10.67
CA MET A 502 8.31 -33.35 10.64
C MET A 502 9.42 -32.97 11.62
N ARG A 503 9.82 -31.69 11.66
CA ARG A 503 10.79 -31.18 12.65
C ARG A 503 10.28 -31.38 14.08
N GLY A 504 9.03 -31.00 14.35
CA GLY A 504 8.40 -31.19 15.65
C GLY A 504 8.34 -32.67 16.06
N LEU A 505 8.04 -33.55 15.10
CA LEU A 505 7.97 -34.99 15.31
C LEU A 505 9.34 -35.59 15.65
N VAL A 506 10.39 -35.25 14.90
CA VAL A 506 11.75 -35.72 15.18
C VAL A 506 12.21 -35.26 16.57
N LEU A 507 12.04 -33.98 16.89
CA LEU A 507 12.38 -33.44 18.20
C LEU A 507 11.60 -34.10 19.33
N TRP A 508 10.33 -34.43 19.09
CA TRP A 508 9.50 -35.14 20.05
C TRP A 508 9.91 -36.61 20.23
N LYS A 509 10.22 -37.33 19.15
CA LYS A 509 10.59 -38.74 19.20
C LYS A 509 11.99 -38.96 19.81
N LEU A 510 12.94 -38.07 19.52
CA LEU A 510 14.31 -38.17 20.05
C LEU A 510 14.45 -37.57 21.45
N GLY A 511 13.84 -36.41 21.69
CA GLY A 511 14.01 -35.66 22.93
C GLY A 511 12.85 -35.76 23.93
N GLY A 512 11.81 -36.53 23.58
CA GLY A 512 10.61 -36.69 24.39
C GLY A 512 9.77 -35.41 24.54
N ASN A 513 8.85 -35.43 25.50
CA ASN A 513 7.89 -34.34 25.71
C ASN A 513 8.56 -33.02 26.11
N ARG A 514 9.69 -33.06 26.82
CA ARG A 514 10.38 -31.84 27.29
C ARG A 514 10.98 -31.08 26.11
N VAL A 515 11.71 -31.75 25.23
CA VAL A 515 12.31 -31.12 24.04
C VAL A 515 11.23 -30.63 23.08
N ALA A 516 10.17 -31.41 22.85
CA ALA A 516 9.03 -30.94 22.04
C ALA A 516 8.36 -29.68 22.62
N SER A 517 8.23 -29.59 23.95
CA SER A 517 7.67 -28.41 24.61
C SER A 517 8.59 -27.18 24.52
N ILE A 518 9.91 -27.38 24.60
CA ILE A 518 10.90 -26.32 24.36
C ILE A 518 10.82 -25.87 22.90
N ALA A 519 10.77 -26.80 21.96
CA ALA A 519 10.71 -26.52 20.53
C ALA A 519 9.41 -25.80 20.14
N HIS A 520 8.27 -26.17 20.72
CA HIS A 520 7.01 -25.45 20.55
C HIS A 520 7.12 -23.97 20.99
N ARG A 521 7.79 -23.72 22.12
CA ARG A 521 7.92 -22.36 22.68
C ARG A 521 9.00 -21.51 22.03
N SER A 522 10.11 -22.11 21.61
CA SER A 522 11.27 -21.40 21.06
C SER A 522 11.26 -21.30 19.54
N LEU A 523 10.73 -22.32 18.86
CA LEU A 523 10.73 -22.41 17.40
C LEU A 523 9.32 -22.30 16.80
N GLY A 524 8.27 -22.17 17.63
CA GLY A 524 6.88 -22.11 17.18
C GLY A 524 6.41 -23.32 16.38
N LEU A 525 6.99 -24.49 16.67
CA LEU A 525 6.59 -25.77 16.11
C LEU A 525 5.24 -26.22 16.69
N PRO A 526 4.56 -27.23 16.10
CA PRO A 526 3.28 -27.70 16.62
C PRO A 526 3.40 -28.23 18.06
N SER A 527 2.32 -28.08 18.84
CA SER A 527 2.27 -28.64 20.20
C SER A 527 2.30 -30.17 20.17
N ILE A 528 2.68 -30.82 21.27
CA ILE A 528 2.69 -32.30 21.37
C ILE A 528 1.32 -32.90 21.03
N THR A 529 0.23 -32.28 21.48
CA THR A 529 -1.13 -32.74 21.14
C THR A 529 -1.39 -32.62 19.64
N THR A 530 -0.95 -31.53 19.02
CA THR A 530 -1.06 -31.33 17.58
C THR A 530 -0.21 -32.35 16.81
N LEU A 531 1.02 -32.62 17.27
CA LEU A 531 1.90 -33.64 16.70
C LEU A 531 1.26 -35.03 16.85
N LYS A 532 0.76 -35.40 18.02
CA LYS A 532 0.05 -36.67 18.26
C LYS A 532 -1.12 -36.87 17.29
N ASN A 533 -1.89 -35.81 17.06
CA ASN A 533 -3.02 -35.87 16.13
C ASN A 533 -2.58 -35.93 14.66
N GLN A 534 -1.40 -35.41 14.33
CA GLN A 534 -0.85 -35.44 12.97
C GLN A 534 -0.12 -36.75 12.67
N VAL A 535 0.49 -37.37 13.67
CA VAL A 535 1.23 -38.62 13.52
C VAL A 535 0.25 -39.72 13.17
N ARG A 536 0.21 -40.05 11.88
CA ARG A 536 -0.48 -41.20 11.32
C ARG A 536 0.37 -42.45 11.43
N ILE A 537 1.07 -42.68 12.55
CA ILE A 537 1.64 -44.00 12.76
C ILE A 537 0.47 -44.87 13.20
N PRO A 538 -0.02 -45.76 12.34
CA PRO A 538 -1.10 -46.64 12.74
C PRO A 538 -0.63 -47.46 13.94
N PRO A 539 -1.44 -47.53 15.01
CA PRO A 539 -1.07 -48.31 16.18
C PRO A 539 -1.13 -49.78 15.85
N ILE A 540 -0.08 -50.50 16.22
CA ILE A 540 -0.03 -51.97 16.19
C ILE A 540 -1.24 -52.51 16.95
N LEU A 541 -1.99 -53.40 16.29
CA LEU A 541 -3.06 -54.17 16.89
C LEU A 541 -2.46 -55.19 17.85
N LEU A 542 -2.94 -55.12 19.09
CA LEU A 542 -2.54 -56.04 20.14
C LEU A 542 -3.33 -57.34 19.99
N SER A 543 -2.64 -58.47 20.04
CA SER A 543 -3.29 -59.77 20.17
C SER A 543 -3.43 -60.08 21.67
N ALA A 544 -4.67 -60.17 22.16
CA ALA A 544 -4.94 -60.52 23.56
C ALA A 544 -4.70 -62.01 23.86
N ARG A 545 -4.64 -62.84 22.81
CA ARG A 545 -4.37 -64.28 22.84
C ARG A 545 -3.22 -64.60 21.87
N GLN A 546 -3.11 -65.86 21.46
CA GLN A 546 -2.27 -66.26 20.35
C GLN A 546 -2.60 -65.43 19.11
N PRO A 547 -1.61 -64.74 18.50
CA PRO A 547 -1.84 -63.89 17.33
C PRO A 547 -2.47 -64.69 16.18
N THR A 548 -3.52 -64.12 15.61
CA THR A 548 -4.15 -64.68 14.42
C THR A 548 -3.43 -64.21 13.16
N THR A 549 -3.52 -64.99 12.09
CA THR A 549 -2.96 -64.60 10.78
C THR A 549 -3.52 -63.28 10.27
N ALA A 550 -4.78 -62.97 10.61
CA ALA A 550 -5.42 -61.70 10.26
C ALA A 550 -4.82 -60.51 11.04
N GLU A 551 -4.55 -60.66 12.33
CA GLU A 551 -3.89 -59.62 13.13
C GLU A 551 -2.46 -59.37 12.65
N VAL A 552 -1.72 -60.44 12.35
CA VAL A 552 -0.35 -60.36 11.77
C VAL A 552 -0.38 -59.65 10.43
N SER A 553 -1.21 -60.10 9.48
CA SER A 553 -1.34 -59.47 8.16
C SER A 553 -1.65 -57.98 8.29
N LYS A 554 -2.60 -57.63 9.15
CA LYS A 554 -3.03 -56.25 9.32
C LYS A 554 -1.96 -55.38 9.99
N ASN A 555 -1.17 -55.91 10.91
CA ASN A 555 -0.04 -55.19 11.50
C ASN A 555 1.11 -55.00 10.52
N VAL A 556 1.39 -56.00 9.69
CA VAL A 556 2.34 -55.91 8.58
C VAL A 556 1.89 -54.83 7.61
N GLU A 557 0.65 -54.88 7.13
CA GLU A 557 0.06 -53.87 6.25
C GLU A 557 0.16 -52.46 6.84
N MET A 558 -0.24 -52.28 8.10
CA MET A 558 -0.15 -50.99 8.80
C MET A 558 1.29 -50.47 8.90
N SER A 559 2.27 -51.35 9.01
CA SER A 559 3.67 -50.96 9.18
C SER A 559 4.32 -50.49 7.88
N PHE A 560 3.77 -50.90 6.75
CA PHE A 560 4.19 -50.47 5.42
C PHE A 560 3.25 -49.44 4.81
N ASP A 561 2.12 -49.14 5.46
CA ASP A 561 1.19 -48.07 5.06
C ASP A 561 1.92 -46.71 5.00
N GLY A 562 1.89 -46.07 3.84
CA GLY A 562 2.63 -44.85 3.56
C GLY A 562 4.11 -45.01 3.19
N MET A 563 4.67 -46.23 3.22
CA MET A 563 6.00 -46.54 2.67
C MET A 563 5.95 -47.10 1.24
N GLU A 564 4.75 -47.26 0.68
CA GLU A 564 4.51 -47.84 -0.65
C GLU A 564 5.39 -47.21 -1.73
N GLU A 565 5.52 -45.88 -1.72
CA GLU A 565 6.34 -45.14 -2.69
C GLU A 565 7.84 -45.40 -2.51
N ALA A 566 8.31 -45.53 -1.27
CA ALA A 566 9.70 -45.87 -0.97
C ALA A 566 10.01 -47.35 -1.26
N MET A 567 8.98 -48.21 -1.26
CA MET A 567 9.07 -49.63 -1.58
C MET A 567 8.78 -49.93 -3.06
N LYS A 568 8.44 -48.93 -3.88
CA LYS A 568 8.35 -49.13 -5.33
C LYS A 568 9.73 -49.59 -5.81
N PRO A 569 9.81 -50.71 -6.53
CA PRO A 569 11.08 -51.18 -7.05
C PRO A 569 11.68 -50.08 -7.92
N VAL A 570 12.94 -49.74 -7.64
CA VAL A 570 13.74 -48.91 -8.55
C VAL A 570 13.84 -49.69 -9.86
N ASP A 571 13.56 -49.03 -10.99
CA ASP A 571 13.37 -49.62 -12.32
C ASP A 571 14.33 -50.80 -12.57
N GLY A 572 13.76 -52.02 -12.65
CA GLY A 572 14.48 -53.26 -12.94
C GLY A 572 14.55 -54.28 -11.79
N ALA A 573 14.32 -53.89 -10.53
CA ALA A 573 14.24 -54.84 -9.43
C ALA A 573 12.84 -55.50 -9.37
N ARG A 574 12.74 -56.83 -9.51
CA ARG A 574 11.45 -57.54 -9.46
C ARG A 574 10.95 -57.84 -8.04
N ASN A 575 11.83 -57.89 -7.04
CA ASN A 575 11.50 -58.38 -5.71
C ASN A 575 12.07 -57.47 -4.61
N ASN A 576 11.25 -57.13 -3.62
CA ASN A 576 11.70 -56.54 -2.36
C ASN A 576 12.07 -57.67 -1.40
N HIS A 577 13.35 -57.78 -1.04
CA HIS A 577 13.79 -58.74 -0.01
C HIS A 577 13.62 -58.10 1.37
N ALA A 578 12.80 -58.74 2.23
CA ALA A 578 12.61 -58.33 3.62
C ALA A 578 13.04 -59.47 4.56
N VAL A 579 13.76 -59.14 5.63
CA VAL A 579 14.11 -60.08 6.71
C VAL A 579 13.24 -59.78 7.91
N LEU A 580 12.48 -60.77 8.34
CA LEU A 580 11.63 -60.68 9.52
C LEU A 580 12.36 -61.33 10.71
N MET A 581 12.60 -60.53 11.75
CA MET A 581 13.26 -60.98 12.98
C MET A 581 12.29 -60.88 14.15
N PHE A 582 12.21 -61.94 14.94
CA PHE A 582 11.41 -62.01 16.16
C PHE A 582 12.32 -62.09 17.37
N ASP A 583 12.00 -61.31 18.41
CA ASP A 583 12.65 -61.39 19.71
C ASP A 583 11.64 -61.11 20.82
N GLU A 584 12.03 -61.40 22.05
CA GLU A 584 11.22 -61.17 23.24
C GLU A 584 11.67 -59.91 23.96
N ILE A 585 10.69 -59.07 24.32
CA ILE A 585 10.89 -57.84 25.05
C ILE A 585 10.32 -58.06 26.45
N ALA A 586 11.17 -58.02 27.47
CA ALA A 586 10.72 -58.03 28.85
C ALA A 586 9.82 -56.80 29.11
N THR A 587 8.65 -57.00 29.70
CA THR A 587 7.67 -55.95 30.00
C THR A 587 7.28 -55.92 31.47
N GLU A 588 6.74 -54.78 31.90
CA GLU A 588 6.16 -54.64 33.23
C GLU A 588 4.94 -55.57 33.35
N LYS A 589 4.96 -56.48 34.33
CA LYS A 589 3.86 -57.40 34.64
C LYS A 589 2.61 -56.63 35.09
N ARG A 590 1.79 -56.20 34.14
CA ARG A 590 0.60 -55.38 34.40
C ARG A 590 -0.52 -55.63 33.39
N LEU A 591 -1.73 -55.84 33.90
CA LEU A 591 -2.95 -55.87 33.09
C LEU A 591 -3.31 -54.47 32.58
N ARG A 592 -3.71 -54.39 31.32
CA ARG A 592 -4.17 -53.15 30.66
C ARG A 592 -5.47 -53.41 29.93
N TYR A 593 -6.28 -52.37 29.74
CA TYR A 593 -7.47 -52.43 28.91
C TYR A 593 -7.18 -51.72 27.58
N ASP A 594 -7.43 -52.42 26.47
CA ASP A 594 -7.37 -51.83 25.14
C ASP A 594 -8.78 -51.44 24.70
N SER A 595 -9.04 -50.13 24.69
CA SER A 595 -10.34 -49.58 24.31
C SER A 595 -10.70 -49.72 22.84
N LYS A 596 -9.78 -50.20 21.99
CA LYS A 596 -10.04 -50.37 20.55
C LYS A 596 -10.61 -51.73 20.22
N THR A 597 -10.12 -52.76 20.92
CA THR A 597 -10.55 -54.14 20.75
C THR A 597 -11.58 -54.52 21.80
N ASP A 598 -11.69 -53.75 22.89
CA ASP A 598 -12.43 -54.09 24.10
C ASP A 598 -11.88 -55.34 24.80
N PHE A 599 -10.55 -55.52 24.80
CA PHE A 599 -9.88 -56.62 25.49
C PHE A 599 -9.06 -56.16 26.70
N VAL A 600 -9.01 -57.01 27.72
CA VAL A 600 -8.01 -56.96 28.80
C VAL A 600 -6.76 -57.70 28.31
N VAL A 601 -5.66 -56.96 28.20
CA VAL A 601 -4.35 -57.46 27.73
C VAL A 601 -3.34 -57.55 28.86
N GLY A 602 -2.27 -58.31 28.65
CA GLY A 602 -1.20 -58.54 29.64
C GLY A 602 -1.31 -59.87 30.40
N ILE A 603 -2.17 -60.79 29.95
CA ILE A 603 -2.17 -62.19 30.39
C ILE A 603 -1.18 -62.96 29.49
N CYS A 604 -0.41 -63.87 30.08
CA CYS A 604 0.51 -64.73 29.33
C CYS A 604 -0.26 -65.60 28.32
N ARG A 605 0.36 -65.89 27.17
CA ARG A 605 -0.28 -66.59 26.06
C ARG A 605 -0.84 -67.96 26.45
N GLU A 606 -0.09 -68.71 27.26
CA GLU A 606 -0.45 -70.07 27.69
C GLU A 606 -1.74 -70.13 28.54
N HIS A 607 -2.11 -69.01 29.16
CA HIS A 607 -3.27 -68.94 30.05
C HIS A 607 -4.38 -68.01 29.52
N ALA A 608 -4.18 -67.41 28.33
CA ALA A 608 -5.12 -66.46 27.75
C ALA A 608 -6.46 -67.12 27.30
N ASP A 609 -6.48 -68.44 27.12
CA ASP A 609 -7.71 -69.20 26.84
C ASP A 609 -8.48 -69.57 28.12
N ASN A 610 -7.81 -69.59 29.28
CA ASN A 610 -8.42 -69.89 30.58
C ASN A 610 -9.17 -68.70 31.18
N VAL A 611 -9.04 -67.51 30.60
CA VAL A 611 -9.66 -66.27 31.08
C VAL A 611 -10.39 -65.62 29.91
N PRO A 612 -11.65 -65.17 30.05
CA PRO A 612 -12.29 -64.39 29.00
C PRO A 612 -11.57 -63.04 28.88
N PRO A 613 -10.87 -62.77 27.76
CA PRO A 613 -10.09 -61.53 27.64
C PRO A 613 -10.95 -60.38 27.09
N GLU A 614 -12.14 -60.66 26.56
CA GLU A 614 -13.09 -59.65 26.08
C GLU A 614 -13.81 -59.00 27.28
N PHE A 615 -13.79 -57.67 27.33
CA PHE A 615 -14.44 -56.89 28.38
C PHE A 615 -15.90 -56.63 28.00
N ARG A 616 -16.82 -57.40 28.55
CA ARG A 616 -18.28 -57.17 28.40
C ARG A 616 -18.88 -56.54 29.65
N SER A 617 -18.29 -56.81 30.82
CA SER A 617 -18.76 -56.35 32.11
C SER A 617 -17.63 -56.25 33.13
N ALA A 618 -17.89 -55.52 34.23
CA ALA A 618 -16.97 -55.48 35.36
C ALA A 618 -16.67 -56.87 35.98
N LYS A 619 -17.60 -57.82 35.85
CA LYS A 619 -17.41 -59.19 36.34
C LYS A 619 -16.30 -59.93 35.61
N ASP A 620 -16.12 -59.67 34.32
CA ASP A 620 -15.07 -60.32 33.52
C ASP A 620 -13.67 -59.91 34.03
N VAL A 621 -13.52 -58.64 34.42
CA VAL A 621 -12.28 -58.11 35.02
C VAL A 621 -12.05 -58.71 36.40
N GLU A 622 -13.10 -58.82 37.23
CA GLU A 622 -13.00 -59.49 38.53
C GLU A 622 -12.61 -60.96 38.40
N GLU A 623 -13.13 -61.65 37.38
CA GLU A 623 -12.77 -63.03 37.06
C GLU A 623 -11.28 -63.14 36.65
N VAL A 624 -10.80 -62.23 35.80
CA VAL A 624 -9.37 -62.14 35.44
C VAL A 624 -8.51 -61.99 36.70
N PHE A 625 -8.85 -61.04 37.58
CA PHE A 625 -8.09 -60.83 38.83
C PHE A 625 -8.15 -62.03 39.77
N THR A 626 -9.31 -62.70 39.85
CA THR A 626 -9.49 -63.88 40.69
C THR A 626 -8.62 -65.03 40.18
N LYS A 627 -8.65 -65.30 38.87
CA LYS A 627 -7.80 -66.33 38.25
C LYS A 627 -6.31 -66.04 38.38
N VAL A 628 -5.90 -64.78 38.30
CA VAL A 628 -4.51 -64.38 38.56
C VAL A 628 -4.12 -64.60 40.04
N LYS A 629 -4.99 -64.27 40.99
CA LYS A 629 -4.74 -64.50 42.42
C LYS A 629 -4.67 -65.98 42.79
N GLU A 630 -5.49 -66.80 42.14
CA GLU A 630 -5.52 -68.26 42.33
C GLU A 630 -4.34 -68.97 41.65
N GLY A 631 -3.49 -68.26 40.89
CA GLY A 631 -2.39 -68.86 40.14
C GLY A 631 -2.86 -69.66 38.91
N LYS A 632 -4.12 -69.49 38.49
CA LYS A 632 -4.69 -70.13 37.29
C LYS A 632 -4.40 -69.38 35.99
N ALA A 633 -3.94 -68.13 36.11
CA ALA A 633 -3.45 -67.32 34.99
C ALA A 633 -2.24 -66.51 35.46
N HIS A 634 -1.25 -66.35 34.59
CA HIS A 634 -0.11 -65.49 34.88
C HIS A 634 -0.20 -64.17 34.11
N ILE A 635 0.30 -63.10 34.75
CA ILE A 635 0.51 -61.82 34.07
C ILE A 635 1.79 -61.94 33.25
N ALA A 636 1.70 -61.64 31.95
CA ALA A 636 2.80 -61.68 31.03
C ALA A 636 3.96 -60.79 31.53
N GLY A 637 5.15 -61.37 31.64
CA GLY A 637 6.39 -60.65 31.93
C GLY A 637 7.20 -60.34 30.68
N GLU A 638 6.81 -60.92 29.55
CA GLU A 638 7.48 -60.82 28.27
C GLU A 638 6.43 -60.55 27.20
N VAL A 639 6.85 -59.82 26.18
CA VAL A 639 6.09 -59.61 24.96
C VAL A 639 6.98 -60.09 23.82
N SER A 640 6.51 -61.08 23.07
CA SER A 640 7.08 -61.38 21.76
C SER A 640 6.77 -60.19 20.85
N GLY A 641 7.81 -59.42 20.57
CA GLY A 641 7.75 -58.18 19.82
C GLY A 641 8.39 -58.38 18.46
N GLU A 642 7.60 -58.32 17.39
CA GLU A 642 8.14 -57.80 16.13
C GLU A 642 8.32 -56.29 16.32
N ARG A 643 9.25 -55.63 15.62
CA ARG A 643 9.32 -54.15 15.62
C ARG A 643 7.97 -53.48 15.28
N ASN A 644 6.99 -54.28 14.83
CA ASN A 644 5.66 -53.94 14.38
C ASN A 644 4.52 -54.87 14.88
N GLN A 645 4.76 -55.77 15.85
CA GLN A 645 3.73 -56.64 16.41
C GLN A 645 4.00 -56.95 17.88
N ILE A 646 3.00 -56.85 18.76
CA ILE A 646 3.15 -57.07 20.21
C ILE A 646 2.23 -58.22 20.60
N CYS A 647 2.81 -59.37 20.95
CA CYS A 647 2.10 -60.50 21.54
C CYS A 647 2.61 -60.72 22.96
N PHE A 648 1.72 -60.77 23.95
CA PHE A 648 2.11 -61.00 25.34
C PHE A 648 2.39 -62.49 25.55
N ARG A 649 3.59 -62.84 26.03
CA ARG A 649 3.99 -64.22 26.30
C ARG A 649 3.69 -64.61 27.73
#